data_AF-A0A9P5TET3-F1
#
_entry.id   AF-A0A9P5TET3-F1
#
_cell.length_a   1.000
_cell.length_b   1.000
_cell.length_c   1.000
_cell.angle_alpha   90.00
_cell.angle_beta   90.00
_cell.angle_gamma   90.00
#
_symmetry.space_group_name_H-M   'P 1'
#
loop_
_entity.id
_entity.type
_entity.pdbx_description
1 polymer ?
#
loop_
_entity_poly.entity_id
_entity_poly.type
_entity_poly.pdbx_seq_one_letter_code
_entity_poly.pdbx_strand_id
1 'polypeptide(L)'
;MSVGDPPHQSNLLPQVTHDTLTDEQHNSLDKQIMKTFKHAKQMNSEPDLDSLLFNITAGDKRLKTLGQDDAAKLLAEEPSIENLLRKAWKESSFKQVRQLAILKKPDEPEVLIHDGLFYGLNSVDEVVESAWHDNYVGENHKLLLDNINAIQGGGQPYSNQIAIVQSSGTGKSRMVHEQAKIVFTIPFNLRESIEDKGLAFPPPDEDVRAYLVGAAVSNGSHVLKAKYLKFFASLFTKVNGELDAARVSIRSKSAEELAKLWANRLQNIRTNLYRAAIVDATKTTEILPDIQKQHDKLLAERRSQSGNSSNPDDTHGYLMEFAAAKSAKTALEKLIMNLESIDPKSQGIKVIVYFDEAHSLTKETPRTGDGKTLYDYLCSCLNEFLGLPMFAIFLSTNSSLAQFAAPPAFAKSARIREGAAVTHAPITETPFDCYPDFKVKPGELTVKDISEIKFMAKFGRPLFWTFLRGAGVKVDKFTERALELARAKLICYNNIDNIDANIADMPRAALMAVLDVQYSLDFEPRREKVQMQEAGLVESHMRVAYSIPSHREYLRSGYPSEPLIAEAAAEQLWTWRGKNPFVAVEKLTDILDTGLLDRGELGELTGRQILLDAYHRAVEEEQKKPPTADTTKVKPPNFSSGCHLITFIKMLFTDGYAQDILDCTPDLNKGGKFKDAFKDAIICFTHFGKMADNTGVTSAATWVAFIRHMAIMCRNGQDSVDCIIPVLLQGNAKVCEHVITAVFVQFKRRVTAGSTTELLL
;
A
#
# COMPACT_ATOMS: atom_id res chain seq x y z
N MET A 1 -72.59 25.66 -40.02
CA MET A 1 -73.08 24.29 -39.80
C MET A 1 -71.88 23.39 -39.59
N SER A 2 -71.90 22.66 -38.47
CA SER A 2 -71.09 21.48 -38.15
C SER A 2 -69.57 21.61 -38.17
N VAL A 3 -69.05 21.98 -37.00
CA VAL A 3 -67.80 21.44 -36.44
C VAL A 3 -67.90 19.91 -36.41
N GLY A 4 -66.86 19.23 -36.89
CA GLY A 4 -66.66 17.80 -36.68
C GLY A 4 -65.28 17.62 -36.08
N ASP A 5 -65.23 17.41 -34.76
CA ASP A 5 -64.00 17.15 -34.01
C ASP A 5 -63.33 15.85 -34.49
N PRO A 6 -62.00 15.84 -34.68
CA PRO A 6 -61.23 14.61 -34.76
C PRO A 6 -61.02 14.00 -33.36
N PRO A 7 -60.85 12.68 -33.25
CA PRO A 7 -60.96 11.94 -32.00
C PRO A 7 -59.85 12.27 -31.00
N HIS A 8 -60.23 12.33 -29.73
CA HIS A 8 -59.34 12.43 -28.57
C HIS A 8 -58.16 11.46 -28.66
N GLN A 9 -56.98 11.98 -29.01
CA GLN A 9 -55.71 11.33 -28.70
C GLN A 9 -55.55 11.36 -27.18
N SER A 10 -55.76 10.22 -26.54
CA SER A 10 -55.40 10.02 -25.14
C SER A 10 -53.89 10.26 -24.99
N ASN A 11 -53.50 11.31 -24.26
CA ASN A 11 -52.13 11.54 -23.82
C ASN A 11 -51.62 10.30 -23.07
N LEU A 12 -50.94 9.39 -23.75
CA LEU A 12 -50.29 8.24 -23.14
C LEU A 12 -49.01 8.75 -22.48
N LEU A 13 -48.98 8.72 -21.14
CA LEU A 13 -47.79 9.06 -20.38
C LEU A 13 -46.62 8.16 -20.81
N PRO A 14 -45.38 8.69 -20.94
CA PRO A 14 -44.22 7.90 -21.34
C PRO A 14 -44.00 6.72 -20.39
N GLN A 15 -43.92 5.51 -20.97
CA GLN A 15 -43.55 4.29 -20.24
C GLN A 15 -42.11 3.89 -20.55
N VAL A 16 -41.49 3.17 -19.62
CA VAL A 16 -40.13 2.65 -19.79
C VAL A 16 -40.09 1.58 -20.90
N THR A 17 -39.06 1.63 -21.75
CA THR A 17 -38.92 0.72 -22.92
C THR A 17 -38.47 -0.70 -22.54
N HIS A 18 -37.93 -0.90 -21.34
CA HIS A 18 -37.51 -2.20 -20.81
C HIS A 18 -37.92 -2.36 -19.34
N ASP A 19 -38.76 -3.34 -19.03
CA ASP A 19 -39.15 -3.67 -17.66
C ASP A 19 -38.28 -4.79 -17.10
N THR A 20 -37.71 -4.57 -15.92
CA THR A 20 -36.83 -5.54 -15.25
C THR A 20 -37.57 -6.54 -14.36
N LEU A 21 -38.89 -6.38 -14.15
CA LEU A 21 -39.71 -7.35 -13.41
C LEU A 21 -40.49 -8.29 -14.33
N THR A 22 -40.64 -9.53 -13.89
CA THR A 22 -41.55 -10.49 -14.51
C THR A 22 -43.01 -10.22 -14.09
N ASP A 23 -43.98 -10.74 -14.85
CA ASP A 23 -45.40 -10.62 -14.52
C ASP A 23 -45.75 -11.23 -13.16
N GLU A 24 -45.07 -12.31 -12.76
CA GLU A 24 -45.25 -12.93 -11.44
C GLU A 24 -44.79 -12.01 -10.31
N GLN A 25 -43.69 -11.29 -10.50
CA GLN A 25 -43.19 -10.31 -9.53
C GLN A 25 -44.14 -9.11 -9.42
N HIS A 26 -44.69 -8.65 -10.55
CA HIS A 26 -45.74 -7.62 -10.53
C HIS A 26 -47.00 -8.06 -9.79
N ASN A 27 -47.46 -9.29 -10.02
CA ASN A 27 -48.62 -9.85 -9.32
C ASN A 27 -48.37 -9.97 -7.80
N SER A 28 -47.14 -10.25 -7.38
CA SER A 28 -46.78 -10.28 -5.96
C SER A 28 -46.91 -8.89 -5.31
N LEU A 29 -46.39 -7.85 -5.96
CA LEU A 29 -46.49 -6.47 -5.49
C LEU A 29 -47.94 -5.97 -5.49
N ASP A 30 -48.74 -6.33 -6.50
CA ASP A 30 -50.16 -5.98 -6.56
C ASP A 30 -50.93 -6.59 -5.38
N LYS A 31 -50.65 -7.86 -5.02
CA LYS A 31 -51.25 -8.50 -3.85
C LYS A 31 -50.92 -7.78 -2.54
N GLN A 32 -49.71 -7.22 -2.40
CA GLN A 32 -49.33 -6.46 -1.21
C GLN A 32 -50.14 -5.16 -1.11
N ILE A 33 -50.27 -4.41 -2.21
CA ILE A 33 -51.09 -3.19 -2.25
C ILE A 33 -52.56 -3.52 -1.95
N MET A 34 -53.10 -4.56 -2.58
CA MET A 34 -54.49 -4.99 -2.33
C MET A 34 -54.72 -5.45 -0.88
N LYS A 35 -53.69 -5.99 -0.21
CA LYS A 35 -53.75 -6.33 1.22
C LYS A 35 -53.77 -5.08 2.10
N THR A 36 -52.97 -4.07 1.80
CA THR A 36 -52.95 -2.79 2.52
C THR A 36 -54.29 -2.07 2.43
N PHE A 37 -54.91 -2.05 1.23
CA PHE A 37 -56.21 -1.41 0.99
C PHE A 37 -57.40 -2.39 1.06
N LYS A 38 -57.24 -3.51 1.78
CA LYS A 38 -58.26 -4.58 1.86
C LYS A 38 -59.63 -4.05 2.30
N HIS A 39 -59.66 -3.12 3.25
CA HIS A 39 -60.91 -2.52 3.72
C HIS A 39 -61.62 -1.70 2.64
N ALA A 40 -60.90 -0.86 1.89
CA ALA A 40 -61.46 -0.09 0.78
C ALA A 40 -61.98 -1.02 -0.33
N LYS A 41 -61.26 -2.10 -0.64
CA LYS A 41 -61.71 -3.08 -1.65
C LYS A 41 -62.94 -3.86 -1.20
N GLN A 42 -63.04 -4.24 0.07
CA GLN A 42 -64.20 -4.95 0.62
C GLN A 42 -65.46 -4.07 0.66
N MET A 43 -65.31 -2.77 0.89
CA MET A 43 -66.42 -1.81 0.84
C MET A 43 -66.71 -1.30 -0.58
N ASN A 44 -65.97 -1.79 -1.58
CA ASN A 44 -66.01 -1.34 -2.96
C ASN A 44 -65.88 0.19 -3.12
N SER A 45 -65.17 0.81 -2.18
CA SER A 45 -64.90 2.25 -2.18
C SER A 45 -63.60 2.55 -2.91
N GLU A 46 -63.53 3.74 -3.48
CA GLU A 46 -62.29 4.21 -4.08
C GLU A 46 -61.30 4.61 -2.99
N PRO A 47 -60.05 4.13 -3.04
CA PRO A 47 -59.02 4.57 -2.12
C PRO A 47 -58.58 5.98 -2.47
N ASP A 48 -58.13 6.69 -1.46
CA ASP A 48 -57.42 7.96 -1.60
C ASP A 48 -56.22 7.79 -2.55
N LEU A 49 -56.18 8.56 -3.64
CA LEU A 49 -55.32 8.26 -4.80
C LEU A 49 -53.86 8.62 -4.58
N ASP A 50 -53.58 9.70 -3.84
CA ASP A 50 -52.25 10.06 -3.36
C ASP A 50 -51.73 9.00 -2.38
N SER A 51 -52.56 8.54 -1.44
CA SER A 51 -52.23 7.40 -0.58
C SER A 51 -51.96 6.12 -1.38
N LEU A 52 -52.73 5.84 -2.43
CA LEU A 52 -52.53 4.69 -3.31
C LEU A 52 -51.22 4.80 -4.09
N LEU A 53 -50.92 5.96 -4.66
CA LEU A 53 -49.67 6.22 -5.40
C LEU A 53 -48.45 6.16 -4.47
N PHE A 54 -48.56 6.70 -3.26
CA PHE A 54 -47.55 6.56 -2.21
C PHE A 54 -47.23 5.08 -1.96
N ASN A 55 -48.24 4.26 -1.72
CA ASN A 55 -48.03 2.83 -1.43
C ASN A 55 -47.47 2.07 -2.64
N ILE A 56 -47.83 2.44 -3.86
CA ILE A 56 -47.25 1.85 -5.08
C ILE A 56 -45.76 2.17 -5.20
N THR A 57 -45.37 3.43 -4.97
CA THR A 57 -43.96 3.88 -5.09
C THR A 57 -43.11 3.47 -3.89
N ALA A 58 -43.69 3.32 -2.70
CA ALA A 58 -43.00 2.79 -1.53
C ALA A 58 -42.77 1.27 -1.63
N GLY A 59 -43.66 0.54 -2.32
CA GLY A 59 -43.59 -0.92 -2.47
C GLY A 59 -42.62 -1.41 -3.56
N ASP A 60 -42.29 -0.59 -4.57
CA ASP A 60 -41.34 -0.93 -5.64
C ASP A 60 -40.10 -0.04 -5.56
N LYS A 61 -38.98 -0.62 -5.12
CA LYS A 61 -37.72 0.11 -4.84
C LYS A 61 -37.19 0.84 -6.08
N ARG A 62 -37.51 0.37 -7.29
CA ARG A 62 -37.08 0.96 -8.56
C ARG A 62 -37.71 2.33 -8.82
N LEU A 63 -38.76 2.66 -8.09
CA LEU A 63 -39.48 3.92 -8.19
C LEU A 63 -38.97 4.92 -7.16
N LYS A 64 -39.04 6.21 -7.47
CA LYS A 64 -38.84 7.28 -6.50
C LYS A 64 -39.93 7.14 -5.44
N THR A 65 -39.56 6.82 -4.20
CA THR A 65 -40.50 6.83 -3.08
C THR A 65 -40.97 8.26 -2.86
N LEU A 66 -42.25 8.51 -3.12
CA LEU A 66 -42.87 9.81 -2.88
C LEU A 66 -43.28 9.90 -1.40
N GLY A 67 -43.25 11.08 -0.79
CA GLY A 67 -44.05 11.34 0.41
C GLY A 67 -45.53 11.45 0.06
N GLN A 68 -46.42 11.43 1.06
CA GLN A 68 -47.86 11.61 0.81
C GLN A 68 -48.15 13.00 0.20
N ASP A 69 -47.50 14.05 0.70
CA ASP A 69 -47.60 15.41 0.13
C ASP A 69 -47.03 15.51 -1.29
N ASP A 70 -45.95 14.79 -1.58
CA ASP A 70 -45.33 14.77 -2.92
C ASP A 70 -46.20 14.00 -3.92
N ALA A 71 -46.88 12.93 -3.49
CA ALA A 71 -47.82 12.20 -4.31
C ALA A 71 -49.04 13.06 -4.67
N ALA A 72 -49.60 13.80 -3.70
CA ALA A 72 -50.68 14.74 -3.93
C ALA A 72 -50.26 15.86 -4.91
N LYS A 73 -49.06 16.41 -4.73
CA LYS A 73 -48.50 17.41 -5.64
C LYS A 73 -48.31 16.87 -7.06
N LEU A 74 -47.80 15.65 -7.22
CA LEU A 74 -47.60 15.02 -8.53
C LEU A 74 -48.93 14.75 -9.24
N LEU A 75 -49.97 14.34 -8.51
CA LEU A 75 -51.30 14.15 -9.09
C LEU A 75 -51.94 15.48 -9.53
N ALA A 76 -51.67 16.57 -8.79
CA ALA A 76 -52.11 17.91 -9.18
C ALA A 76 -51.38 18.43 -10.44
N GLU A 77 -50.07 18.14 -10.57
CA GLU A 77 -49.25 18.52 -11.71
C GLU A 77 -49.55 17.65 -12.96
N GLU A 78 -49.85 16.37 -12.77
CA GLU A 78 -50.14 15.41 -13.85
C GLU A 78 -51.45 14.62 -13.59
N PRO A 79 -52.63 15.23 -13.84
CA PRO A 79 -53.93 14.61 -13.57
C PRO A 79 -54.20 13.32 -14.37
N SER A 80 -53.44 13.06 -15.43
CA SER A 80 -53.57 11.85 -16.25
C SER A 80 -53.18 10.58 -15.50
N ILE A 81 -52.35 10.70 -14.45
CA ILE A 81 -51.97 9.60 -13.55
C ILE A 81 -53.17 9.12 -12.72
N GLU A 82 -54.08 10.02 -12.30
CA GLU A 82 -55.27 9.63 -11.53
C GLU A 82 -56.15 8.64 -12.30
N ASN A 83 -56.36 8.88 -13.59
CA ASN A 83 -57.14 7.99 -14.44
C ASN A 83 -56.50 6.60 -14.54
N LEU A 84 -55.16 6.55 -14.60
CA LEU A 84 -54.41 5.30 -14.62
C LEU A 84 -54.51 4.56 -13.28
N LEU A 85 -54.45 5.27 -12.15
CA LEU A 85 -54.62 4.71 -10.81
C LEU A 85 -56.02 4.15 -10.58
N ARG A 86 -57.07 4.88 -10.99
CA ARG A 86 -58.47 4.41 -10.90
C ARG A 86 -58.69 3.16 -11.74
N LYS A 87 -58.12 3.12 -12.96
CA LYS A 87 -58.16 1.93 -13.82
C LYS A 87 -57.43 0.74 -13.18
N ALA A 88 -56.19 0.97 -12.72
CA ALA A 88 -55.38 -0.03 -12.04
C ALA A 88 -56.07 -0.60 -10.78
N TRP A 89 -56.76 0.24 -10.01
CA TRP A 89 -57.54 -0.18 -8.85
C TRP A 89 -58.72 -1.10 -9.20
N LYS A 90 -59.42 -0.82 -10.30
CA LYS A 90 -60.51 -1.67 -10.80
C LYS A 90 -59.97 -3.02 -11.26
N GLU A 91 -58.91 -3.00 -12.06
CA GLU A 91 -58.26 -4.19 -12.62
C GLU A 91 -57.42 -4.96 -11.57
N SER A 92 -57.19 -4.37 -10.40
CA SER A 92 -56.31 -4.87 -9.34
C SER A 92 -54.88 -5.16 -9.83
N SER A 93 -54.41 -4.40 -10.83
CA SER A 93 -53.04 -4.48 -11.33
C SER A 93 -52.44 -3.09 -11.51
N PHE A 94 -51.30 -2.85 -10.86
CA PHE A 94 -50.61 -1.56 -10.85
C PHE A 94 -49.37 -1.54 -11.75
N LYS A 95 -49.20 -2.55 -12.61
CA LYS A 95 -48.04 -2.70 -13.50
C LYS A 95 -47.82 -1.46 -14.38
N GLN A 96 -48.86 -0.96 -15.04
CA GLN A 96 -48.74 0.21 -15.93
C GLN A 96 -48.34 1.48 -15.17
N VAL A 97 -48.77 1.64 -13.92
CA VAL A 97 -48.37 2.76 -13.06
C VAL A 97 -46.88 2.65 -12.71
N ARG A 98 -46.40 1.44 -12.35
CA ARG A 98 -44.97 1.20 -12.04
C ARG A 98 -44.03 1.33 -13.24
N GLN A 99 -44.57 1.42 -14.46
CA GLN A 99 -43.80 1.60 -15.68
C GLN A 99 -43.76 3.07 -16.16
N LEU A 100 -44.40 4.01 -15.44
CA LEU A 100 -44.33 5.42 -15.78
C LEU A 100 -42.90 5.95 -15.61
N ALA A 101 -42.34 6.55 -16.66
CA ALA A 101 -40.98 7.07 -16.65
C ALA A 101 -40.76 8.15 -15.57
N ILE A 102 -41.78 8.98 -15.31
CA ILE A 102 -41.75 10.04 -14.28
C ILE A 102 -41.57 9.50 -12.85
N LEU A 103 -41.90 8.23 -12.61
CA LEU A 103 -41.79 7.59 -11.30
C LEU A 103 -40.46 6.84 -11.12
N LYS A 104 -39.60 6.73 -12.14
CA LYS A 104 -38.32 6.03 -12.04
C LYS A 104 -37.26 6.89 -11.35
N LYS A 105 -36.41 6.25 -10.55
CA LYS A 105 -35.19 6.88 -10.04
C LYS A 105 -34.23 7.13 -11.22
N PRO A 106 -33.45 8.23 -11.25
CA PRO A 106 -32.29 8.33 -12.13
C PRO A 106 -31.39 7.12 -11.86
N ASP A 107 -30.79 6.50 -12.88
CA ASP A 107 -30.00 5.27 -12.75
C ASP A 107 -28.89 5.40 -11.69
N GLU A 108 -29.23 5.03 -10.45
CA GLU A 108 -28.35 4.76 -9.33
C GLU A 108 -28.51 3.27 -8.99
N PRO A 109 -27.41 2.51 -8.84
CA PRO A 109 -27.47 1.08 -8.53
C PRO A 109 -28.12 0.83 -7.16
N GLU A 110 -29.23 0.10 -7.15
CA GLU A 110 -30.05 -0.15 -5.96
C GLU A 110 -29.35 -1.05 -4.92
N VAL A 111 -29.19 -0.53 -3.71
CA VAL A 111 -28.85 -1.28 -2.48
C VAL A 111 -30.15 -1.67 -1.77
N LEU A 112 -30.38 -2.97 -1.61
CA LEU A 112 -31.49 -3.54 -0.85
C LEU A 112 -31.17 -3.54 0.66
N ILE A 113 -31.82 -2.67 1.42
CA ILE A 113 -31.79 -2.72 2.89
C ILE A 113 -32.67 -3.89 3.37
N HIS A 114 -32.05 -4.85 4.04
CA HIS A 114 -32.67 -5.78 4.98
C HIS A 114 -31.99 -5.58 6.34
N ASP A 115 -32.79 -5.50 7.39
CA ASP A 115 -32.32 -5.39 8.77
C ASP A 115 -31.29 -6.48 9.10
N GLY A 116 -30.13 -6.05 9.60
CA GLY A 116 -29.12 -6.92 10.18
C GLY A 116 -28.21 -7.64 9.18
N LEU A 117 -27.51 -6.89 8.30
CA LEU A 117 -26.16 -7.18 7.79
C LEU A 117 -25.74 -6.01 6.87
N PHE A 118 -24.69 -5.28 7.27
CA PHE A 118 -24.08 -4.20 6.50
C PHE A 118 -23.50 -4.74 5.18
N TYR A 119 -24.19 -4.57 4.05
CA TYR A 119 -23.61 -4.71 2.71
C TYR A 119 -24.07 -3.54 1.84
N GLY A 120 -23.12 -2.73 1.38
CA GLY A 120 -23.34 -1.48 0.62
C GLY A 120 -22.22 -0.43 0.75
N LEU A 121 -21.12 -0.76 1.45
CA LEU A 121 -19.84 -0.09 1.26
C LEU A 121 -19.11 -0.81 0.12
N ASN A 122 -18.40 -0.08 -0.74
CA ASN A 122 -17.34 -0.71 -1.53
C ASN A 122 -16.43 -1.42 -0.53
N SER A 123 -16.06 -2.68 -0.78
CA SER A 123 -15.06 -3.34 0.07
C SER A 123 -13.74 -2.56 -0.02
N VAL A 124 -12.87 -2.72 0.98
CA VAL A 124 -11.51 -2.15 0.94
C VAL A 124 -10.79 -2.57 -0.36
N ASP A 125 -11.10 -3.76 -0.85
CA ASP A 125 -10.61 -4.35 -2.09
C ASP A 125 -10.92 -3.50 -3.31
N GLU A 126 -12.16 -3.03 -3.46
CA GLU A 126 -12.57 -2.18 -4.60
C GLU A 126 -11.84 -0.84 -4.58
N VAL A 127 -11.56 -0.28 -3.40
CA VAL A 127 -10.80 0.97 -3.24
C VAL A 127 -9.34 0.75 -3.63
N VAL A 128 -8.72 -0.35 -3.18
CA VAL A 128 -7.34 -0.70 -3.52
C VAL A 128 -7.21 -1.00 -5.02
N GLU A 129 -8.18 -1.70 -5.62
CA GLU A 129 -8.23 -1.95 -7.05
C GLU A 129 -8.41 -0.66 -7.85
N SER A 130 -9.30 0.24 -7.42
CA SER A 130 -9.47 1.55 -8.05
C SER A 130 -8.17 2.36 -7.99
N ALA A 131 -7.51 2.39 -6.83
CA ALA A 131 -6.22 3.04 -6.65
C ALA A 131 -5.13 2.44 -7.56
N TRP A 132 -5.15 1.12 -7.78
CA TRP A 132 -4.21 0.46 -8.69
C TRP A 132 -4.41 0.87 -10.16
N HIS A 133 -5.62 1.15 -10.58
CA HIS A 133 -5.92 1.54 -11.96
C HIS A 133 -5.81 3.05 -12.23
N ASP A 134 -5.70 3.88 -11.19
CA ASP A 134 -5.48 5.33 -11.34
C ASP A 134 -4.14 5.64 -12.04
N ASN A 135 -3.98 6.84 -12.58
CA ASN A 135 -2.77 7.27 -13.29
C ASN A 135 -1.51 7.21 -12.41
N TYR A 136 -0.42 6.69 -12.98
CA TYR A 136 0.88 6.70 -12.33
C TYR A 136 1.44 8.13 -12.26
N VAL A 137 2.07 8.49 -11.13
CA VAL A 137 2.67 9.82 -10.92
C VAL A 137 4.19 9.71 -10.84
N GLY A 138 4.89 10.54 -11.60
CA GLY A 138 6.36 10.57 -11.69
C GLY A 138 6.92 9.69 -12.81
N GLU A 139 8.25 9.66 -12.93
CA GLU A 139 8.97 9.00 -14.04
C GLU A 139 9.89 7.86 -13.61
N ASN A 140 9.75 7.38 -12.36
CA ASN A 140 10.63 6.35 -11.80
C ASN A 140 10.63 5.04 -12.62
N HIS A 141 9.52 4.70 -13.29
CA HIS A 141 9.42 3.54 -14.18
C HIS A 141 10.31 3.65 -15.43
N LYS A 142 10.50 4.88 -15.96
CA LYS A 142 11.40 5.17 -17.08
C LYS A 142 12.85 5.15 -16.62
N LEU A 143 13.15 5.83 -15.51
CA LEU A 143 14.48 5.83 -14.90
C LEU A 143 14.97 4.42 -14.58
N LEU A 144 14.08 3.56 -14.06
CA LEU A 144 14.39 2.14 -13.83
C LEU A 144 14.79 1.43 -15.14
N LEU A 145 14.08 1.68 -16.25
CA LEU A 145 14.38 1.04 -17.53
C LEU A 145 15.71 1.55 -18.11
N ASP A 146 15.96 2.85 -18.02
CA ASP A 146 17.21 3.47 -18.47
C ASP A 146 18.41 2.89 -17.70
N ASN A 147 18.29 2.73 -16.38
CA ASN A 147 19.30 2.10 -15.54
C ASN A 147 19.53 0.62 -15.92
N ILE A 148 18.47 -0.14 -16.18
CA ILE A 148 18.57 -1.54 -16.64
C ILE A 148 19.30 -1.64 -17.99
N ASN A 149 19.01 -0.74 -18.93
CA ASN A 149 19.70 -0.70 -20.22
C ASN A 149 21.16 -0.30 -20.08
N ALA A 150 21.49 0.63 -19.18
CA ALA A 150 22.86 1.03 -18.91
C ALA A 150 23.72 -0.11 -18.33
N ILE A 151 23.11 -1.00 -17.53
CA ILE A 151 23.78 -2.20 -16.98
C ILE A 151 24.31 -3.11 -18.09
N GLN A 152 23.54 -3.35 -19.16
CA GLN A 152 23.99 -4.20 -20.26
C GLN A 152 25.13 -3.57 -21.11
N GLY A 153 25.21 -2.24 -21.17
CA GLY A 153 26.22 -1.54 -21.97
C GLY A 153 27.62 -1.49 -21.36
N GLY A 154 27.78 -1.86 -20.09
CA GLY A 154 29.00 -1.58 -19.29
C GLY A 154 30.21 -2.52 -19.47
N GLY A 155 30.14 -3.53 -20.34
CA GLY A 155 31.27 -4.44 -20.64
C GLY A 155 31.73 -5.38 -19.52
N GLN A 156 31.14 -5.26 -18.32
CA GLN A 156 31.38 -6.14 -17.16
C GLN A 156 30.42 -7.34 -17.19
N PRO A 157 30.79 -8.51 -16.65
CA PRO A 157 29.96 -9.71 -16.64
C PRO A 157 28.86 -9.62 -15.56
N TYR A 158 28.04 -8.57 -15.55
CA TYR A 158 26.96 -8.47 -14.59
C TYR A 158 25.89 -9.53 -14.85
N SER A 159 25.25 -10.01 -13.79
CA SER A 159 24.01 -10.78 -13.93
C SER A 159 22.90 -9.89 -14.51
N ASN A 160 22.10 -10.41 -15.44
CA ASN A 160 20.90 -9.72 -15.97
C ASN A 160 19.72 -9.80 -14.98
N GLN A 161 19.98 -9.55 -13.71
CA GLN A 161 19.04 -9.75 -12.60
C GLN A 161 19.25 -8.67 -11.54
N ILE A 162 18.18 -8.08 -11.01
CA ILE A 162 18.26 -7.09 -9.92
C ILE A 162 17.13 -7.29 -8.90
N ALA A 163 17.40 -6.93 -7.64
CA ALA A 163 16.38 -6.85 -6.61
C ALA A 163 15.97 -5.39 -6.38
N ILE A 164 14.67 -5.14 -6.16
CA ILE A 164 14.15 -3.88 -5.64
C ILE A 164 13.62 -4.18 -4.24
N VAL A 165 14.28 -3.62 -3.24
CA VAL A 165 14.04 -3.91 -1.82
C VAL A 165 13.56 -2.64 -1.15
N GLN A 166 12.31 -2.65 -0.70
CA GLN A 166 11.72 -1.54 0.04
C GLN A 166 10.49 -2.01 0.81
N SER A 167 10.11 -1.31 1.88
CA SER A 167 8.88 -1.60 2.64
C SER A 167 7.59 -1.50 1.82
N SER A 168 6.51 -2.03 2.39
CA SER A 168 5.17 -2.02 1.79
C SER A 168 4.64 -0.58 1.58
N GLY A 169 3.86 -0.40 0.52
CA GLY A 169 3.18 0.85 0.22
C GLY A 169 4.00 1.93 -0.50
N THR A 170 5.27 1.67 -0.79
CA THR A 170 6.18 2.59 -1.53
C THR A 170 5.99 2.58 -3.05
N GLY A 171 5.14 1.71 -3.58
CA GLY A 171 4.82 1.66 -5.00
C GLY A 171 5.78 0.83 -5.87
N LYS A 172 6.61 -0.05 -5.29
CA LYS A 172 7.48 -1.01 -6.01
C LYS A 172 6.76 -1.71 -7.17
N SER A 173 5.70 -2.46 -6.85
CA SER A 173 4.93 -3.25 -7.81
C SER A 173 4.29 -2.37 -8.88
N ARG A 174 3.78 -1.19 -8.47
CA ARG A 174 3.16 -0.25 -9.40
C ARG A 174 4.17 0.39 -10.34
N MET A 175 5.38 0.71 -9.87
CA MET A 175 6.48 1.23 -10.69
C MET A 175 6.90 0.24 -11.78
N VAL A 176 7.07 -1.03 -11.44
CA VAL A 176 7.43 -2.06 -12.44
C VAL A 176 6.24 -2.43 -13.34
N HIS A 177 5.02 -2.38 -12.81
CA HIS A 177 3.82 -2.52 -13.63
C HIS A 177 3.66 -1.38 -14.67
N GLU A 178 4.03 -0.15 -14.31
CA GLU A 178 4.05 0.97 -15.27
C GLU A 178 5.19 0.80 -16.29
N GLN A 179 6.35 0.30 -15.87
CA GLN A 179 7.44 -0.05 -16.80
C GLN A 179 7.02 -1.11 -17.82
N ALA A 180 6.16 -2.06 -17.43
CA ALA A 180 5.64 -3.10 -18.33
C ALA A 180 4.86 -2.54 -19.53
N LYS A 181 4.48 -1.26 -19.50
CA LYS A 181 3.83 -0.54 -20.62
C LYS A 181 4.84 0.03 -21.62
N ILE A 182 6.14 0.05 -21.32
CA ILE A 182 7.17 0.61 -22.22
C ILE A 182 8.20 -0.43 -22.68
N VAL A 183 8.24 -1.61 -22.04
CA VAL A 183 9.06 -2.75 -22.44
C VAL A 183 8.30 -4.06 -22.25
N PHE A 184 8.44 -5.00 -23.18
CA PHE A 184 7.70 -6.26 -23.17
C PHE A 184 8.00 -7.05 -21.89
N THR A 185 6.98 -7.33 -21.07
CA THR A 185 7.17 -7.82 -19.70
C THR A 185 6.27 -9.01 -19.37
N ILE A 186 6.81 -10.00 -18.64
CA ILE A 186 6.05 -11.13 -18.08
C ILE A 186 6.09 -11.05 -16.54
N PRO A 187 4.99 -10.61 -15.90
CA PRO A 187 4.88 -10.42 -14.45
C PRO A 187 4.46 -11.69 -13.69
N PHE A 188 5.04 -11.93 -12.53
CA PHE A 188 4.57 -12.91 -11.55
C PHE A 188 4.32 -12.25 -10.19
N ASN A 189 3.28 -12.69 -9.48
CA ASN A 189 3.03 -12.30 -8.10
C ASN A 189 2.98 -13.55 -7.22
N LEU A 190 3.97 -13.69 -6.34
CA LEU A 190 4.17 -14.89 -5.52
C LEU A 190 3.62 -14.76 -4.09
N ARG A 191 2.85 -13.70 -3.81
CA ARG A 191 2.24 -13.45 -2.49
C ARG A 191 1.40 -14.62 -2.00
N GLU A 192 1.37 -14.85 -0.70
CA GLU A 192 0.51 -15.86 -0.09
C GLU A 192 -0.97 -15.44 -0.11
N SER A 193 -1.88 -16.38 -0.40
CA SER A 193 -3.32 -16.09 -0.50
C SER A 193 -4.02 -15.82 0.84
N ILE A 194 -3.34 -16.09 1.97
CA ILE A 194 -3.92 -16.03 3.32
C ILE A 194 -3.58 -14.71 4.04
N GLU A 195 -2.49 -14.03 3.68
CA GLU A 195 -1.94 -12.92 4.48
C GLU A 195 -2.68 -11.58 4.31
N ASP A 196 -3.41 -11.35 3.21
CA ASP A 196 -4.01 -10.04 2.87
C ASP A 196 -5.38 -10.19 2.17
N LYS A 197 -6.40 -10.71 2.86
CA LYS A 197 -7.78 -10.62 2.33
C LYS A 197 -8.22 -9.15 2.34
N GLY A 198 -7.92 -8.44 1.26
CA GLY A 198 -8.50 -7.14 0.90
C GLY A 198 -7.60 -5.91 0.93
N LEU A 199 -6.29 -6.06 1.22
CA LEU A 199 -5.39 -4.90 1.42
C LEU A 199 -4.27 -4.76 0.41
N ALA A 200 -4.13 -5.71 -0.52
CA ALA A 200 -3.08 -5.64 -1.51
C ALA A 200 -3.53 -6.19 -2.86
N PHE A 201 -3.07 -5.51 -3.90
CA PHE A 201 -3.37 -5.72 -5.31
C PHE A 201 -2.08 -5.54 -6.12
N PRO A 202 -1.85 -6.29 -7.22
CA PRO A 202 -2.76 -7.27 -7.83
C PRO A 202 -2.91 -8.58 -7.05
N PRO A 203 -3.93 -9.41 -7.37
CA PRO A 203 -4.07 -10.74 -6.82
C PRO A 203 -2.83 -11.62 -7.08
N PRO A 204 -2.53 -12.61 -6.21
CA PRO A 204 -1.42 -13.53 -6.41
C PRO A 204 -1.65 -14.49 -7.58
N ASP A 205 -0.56 -14.90 -8.24
CA ASP A 205 -0.57 -15.98 -9.23
C ASP A 205 -0.45 -17.34 -8.51
N GLU A 206 -1.56 -17.80 -7.91
CA GLU A 206 -1.56 -18.97 -7.02
C GLU A 206 -0.95 -20.23 -7.67
N ASP A 207 -1.30 -20.52 -8.93
CA ASP A 207 -0.77 -21.67 -9.68
C ASP A 207 0.75 -21.57 -9.88
N VAL A 208 1.26 -20.36 -10.20
CA VAL A 208 2.69 -20.11 -10.39
C VAL A 208 3.43 -20.22 -9.06
N ARG A 209 2.90 -19.62 -7.99
CA ARG A 209 3.44 -19.73 -6.64
C ARG A 209 3.51 -21.20 -6.21
N ALA A 210 2.41 -21.95 -6.36
CA ALA A 210 2.37 -23.37 -6.01
C ALA A 210 3.40 -24.17 -6.81
N TYR A 211 3.60 -23.86 -8.09
CA TYR A 211 4.59 -24.53 -8.92
C TYR A 211 6.03 -24.21 -8.51
N LEU A 212 6.37 -22.93 -8.31
CA LEU A 212 7.72 -22.46 -8.02
C LEU A 212 8.15 -22.72 -6.57
N VAL A 213 7.26 -22.44 -5.62
CA VAL A 213 7.50 -22.55 -4.16
C VAL A 213 7.22 -23.97 -3.65
N GLY A 214 6.15 -24.62 -4.12
CA GLY A 214 5.82 -26.00 -3.75
C GLY A 214 6.83 -27.05 -4.24
N ALA A 215 7.88 -26.63 -4.96
CA ALA A 215 8.98 -27.46 -5.43
C ALA A 215 9.96 -27.91 -4.33
N ALA A 216 9.84 -27.40 -3.10
CA ALA A 216 10.74 -27.70 -1.97
C ALA A 216 10.84 -29.20 -1.60
N VAL A 217 10.00 -30.06 -2.19
CA VAL A 217 9.94 -31.52 -1.96
C VAL A 217 10.88 -32.32 -2.88
N SER A 218 11.55 -31.72 -3.89
CA SER A 218 12.40 -32.47 -4.82
C SER A 218 13.76 -32.88 -4.22
N ASN A 219 14.17 -34.14 -4.41
CA ASN A 219 15.41 -34.71 -3.84
C ASN A 219 16.69 -34.44 -4.67
N GLY A 220 16.67 -33.60 -5.71
CA GLY A 220 17.85 -33.38 -6.58
C GLY A 220 17.93 -31.99 -7.21
N SER A 221 19.10 -31.37 -7.13
CA SER A 221 19.40 -30.02 -7.66
C SER A 221 19.09 -29.90 -9.16
N HIS A 222 19.51 -30.88 -9.95
CA HIS A 222 19.29 -30.92 -11.40
C HIS A 222 17.82 -31.08 -11.79
N VAL A 223 17.07 -31.86 -11.00
CA VAL A 223 15.62 -32.06 -11.22
C VAL A 223 14.86 -30.75 -10.95
N LEU A 224 15.22 -30.03 -9.89
CA LEU A 224 14.62 -28.74 -9.56
C LEU A 224 14.90 -27.70 -10.65
N LYS A 225 16.15 -27.61 -11.12
CA LYS A 225 16.50 -26.70 -12.22
C LYS A 225 15.80 -27.07 -13.52
N ALA A 226 15.76 -28.35 -13.86
CA ALA A 226 15.01 -28.84 -15.02
C ALA A 226 13.53 -28.45 -14.93
N LYS A 227 12.90 -28.54 -13.75
CA LYS A 227 11.53 -28.09 -13.51
C LYS A 227 11.35 -26.60 -13.83
N TYR A 228 12.19 -25.73 -13.29
CA TYR A 228 12.13 -24.28 -13.58
C TYR A 228 12.37 -23.95 -15.06
N LEU A 229 13.34 -24.61 -15.69
CA LEU A 229 13.65 -24.41 -17.11
C LEU A 229 12.52 -24.91 -18.01
N LYS A 230 11.87 -26.03 -17.68
CA LYS A 230 10.66 -26.50 -18.39
C LYS A 230 9.52 -25.50 -18.29
N PHE A 231 9.33 -24.88 -17.13
CA PHE A 231 8.36 -23.81 -16.96
C PHE A 231 8.66 -22.63 -17.88
N PHE A 232 9.89 -22.13 -17.91
CA PHE A 232 10.27 -21.05 -18.84
C PHE A 232 10.11 -21.44 -20.31
N ALA A 233 10.53 -22.65 -20.70
CA ALA A 233 10.36 -23.14 -22.08
C ALA A 233 8.88 -23.15 -22.50
N SER A 234 8.03 -23.70 -21.64
CA SER A 234 6.60 -23.77 -21.87
C SER A 234 5.97 -22.37 -21.92
N LEU A 235 6.30 -21.51 -20.95
CA LEU A 235 5.83 -20.13 -20.88
C LEU A 235 6.18 -19.34 -22.14
N PHE A 236 7.46 -19.32 -22.54
CA PHE A 236 7.89 -18.60 -23.75
C PHE A 236 7.24 -19.18 -25.01
N THR A 237 6.99 -20.49 -25.05
CA THR A 237 6.25 -21.11 -26.17
C THR A 237 4.81 -20.62 -26.23
N LYS A 238 4.10 -20.55 -25.09
CA LYS A 238 2.74 -20.01 -25.03
C LYS A 238 2.69 -18.52 -25.38
N VAL A 239 3.62 -17.73 -24.87
CA VAL A 239 3.74 -16.30 -25.19
C VAL A 239 3.98 -16.10 -26.70
N ASN A 240 4.87 -16.89 -27.31
CA ASN A 240 5.05 -16.88 -28.76
C ASN A 240 3.76 -17.22 -29.50
N GLY A 241 3.00 -18.22 -29.05
CA GLY A 241 1.71 -18.58 -29.65
C GLY A 241 0.70 -17.43 -29.60
N GLU A 242 0.65 -16.70 -28.50
CA GLU A 242 -0.21 -15.50 -28.35
C GLU A 242 0.21 -14.36 -29.30
N LEU A 243 1.52 -14.13 -29.43
CA LEU A 243 2.05 -13.14 -30.38
C LEU A 243 1.82 -13.54 -31.84
N ASP A 244 2.02 -14.82 -32.17
CA ASP A 244 1.77 -15.37 -33.49
C ASP A 244 0.27 -15.24 -33.86
N ALA A 245 -0.64 -15.48 -32.91
CA ALA A 245 -2.08 -15.28 -33.08
C ALA A 245 -2.47 -13.79 -33.23
N ALA A 246 -1.75 -12.89 -32.58
CA ALA A 246 -1.95 -11.44 -32.65
C ALA A 246 -1.14 -10.76 -33.77
N ARG A 247 -0.44 -11.52 -34.63
CA ARG A 247 0.57 -10.99 -35.55
C ARG A 247 0.07 -9.88 -36.48
N VAL A 248 -1.19 -9.96 -36.91
CA VAL A 248 -1.81 -8.94 -37.77
C VAL A 248 -2.01 -7.62 -37.03
N SER A 249 -2.44 -7.65 -35.76
CA SER A 249 -2.74 -6.45 -34.98
C SER A 249 -1.51 -5.76 -34.40
N ILE A 250 -0.38 -6.48 -34.32
CA ILE A 250 0.89 -5.96 -33.78
C ILE A 250 1.89 -5.51 -34.85
N ARG A 251 1.60 -5.74 -36.14
CA ARG A 251 2.49 -5.36 -37.23
C ARG A 251 2.71 -3.84 -37.27
N SER A 252 3.94 -3.41 -37.55
CA SER A 252 4.33 -2.01 -37.72
C SER A 252 4.16 -1.12 -36.49
N LYS A 253 4.09 -1.71 -35.30
CA LYS A 253 4.11 -0.99 -34.02
C LYS A 253 5.53 -0.79 -33.53
N SER A 254 5.74 0.28 -32.76
CA SER A 254 6.95 0.44 -31.95
C SER A 254 7.01 -0.59 -30.81
N ALA A 255 8.20 -0.80 -30.24
CA ALA A 255 8.38 -1.67 -29.07
C ALA A 255 7.49 -1.24 -27.87
N GLU A 256 7.33 0.07 -27.66
CA GLU A 256 6.48 0.61 -26.59
C GLU A 256 4.99 0.32 -26.83
N GLU A 257 4.48 0.54 -28.05
CA GLU A 257 3.09 0.23 -28.38
C GLU A 257 2.79 -1.26 -28.25
N LEU A 258 3.75 -2.12 -28.60
CA LEU A 258 3.65 -3.55 -28.40
C LEU A 258 3.61 -3.91 -26.91
N ALA A 259 4.46 -3.30 -26.09
CA ALA A 259 4.47 -3.52 -24.64
C ALA A 259 3.12 -3.14 -24.01
N LYS A 260 2.53 -2.00 -24.38
CA LYS A 260 1.18 -1.59 -23.93
C LYS A 260 0.11 -2.61 -24.32
N LEU A 261 0.12 -3.06 -25.57
CA LEU A 261 -0.84 -4.06 -26.04
C LEU A 261 -0.69 -5.39 -25.33
N TRP A 262 0.55 -5.83 -25.12
CA TRP A 262 0.84 -7.05 -24.39
C TRP A 262 0.38 -6.95 -22.93
N ALA A 263 0.70 -5.87 -22.24
CA ALA A 263 0.27 -5.64 -20.85
C ALA A 263 -1.25 -5.70 -20.70
N ASN A 264 -1.99 -5.04 -21.61
CA ASN A 264 -3.46 -5.07 -21.62
C ASN A 264 -4.02 -6.45 -21.98
N ARG A 265 -3.44 -7.14 -22.97
CA ARG A 265 -3.87 -8.50 -23.34
C ARG A 265 -3.66 -9.46 -22.17
N LEU A 266 -2.50 -9.38 -21.53
CA LEU A 266 -2.10 -10.29 -20.47
C LEU A 266 -3.06 -10.25 -19.29
N GLN A 267 -3.61 -9.08 -18.91
CA GLN A 267 -4.61 -8.97 -17.84
C GLN A 267 -5.77 -9.97 -18.00
N ASN A 268 -6.20 -10.22 -19.23
CA ASN A 268 -7.35 -11.11 -19.52
C ASN A 268 -6.96 -12.59 -19.65
N ILE A 269 -5.71 -12.89 -20.01
CA ILE A 269 -5.26 -14.26 -20.29
C ILE A 269 -4.30 -14.82 -19.24
N ARG A 270 -3.79 -14.01 -18.31
CA ARG A 270 -2.71 -14.32 -17.37
C ARG A 270 -2.89 -15.67 -16.68
N THR A 271 -4.02 -15.87 -16.00
CA THR A 271 -4.32 -17.10 -15.25
C THR A 271 -4.31 -18.33 -16.15
N ASN A 272 -4.97 -18.27 -17.31
CA ASN A 272 -5.07 -19.40 -18.24
C ASN A 272 -3.73 -19.68 -18.93
N LEU A 273 -3.01 -18.64 -19.33
CA LEU A 273 -1.68 -18.71 -19.94
C LEU A 273 -0.69 -19.41 -19.00
N TYR A 274 -0.67 -18.98 -17.72
CA TYR A 274 0.24 -19.53 -16.72
C TYR A 274 -0.11 -20.97 -16.36
N ARG A 275 -1.40 -21.28 -16.17
CA ARG A 275 -1.86 -22.65 -15.96
C ARG A 275 -1.49 -23.57 -17.12
N ALA A 276 -1.72 -23.13 -18.37
CA ALA A 276 -1.34 -23.90 -19.55
C ALA A 276 0.18 -24.12 -19.63
N ALA A 277 0.98 -23.11 -19.28
CA ALA A 277 2.43 -23.23 -19.22
C ALA A 277 2.87 -24.28 -18.20
N ILE A 278 2.29 -24.28 -17.00
CA ILE A 278 2.57 -25.23 -15.91
C ILE A 278 2.19 -26.67 -16.29
N VAL A 279 1.00 -26.85 -16.89
CA VAL A 279 0.54 -28.17 -17.36
C VAL A 279 1.54 -28.77 -18.35
N ASP A 280 1.96 -27.99 -19.35
CA ASP A 280 2.94 -28.44 -20.33
C ASP A 280 4.33 -28.66 -19.73
N ALA A 281 4.74 -27.85 -18.76
CA ALA A 281 6.02 -28.02 -18.05
C ALA A 281 6.07 -29.29 -17.18
N THR A 282 4.92 -29.83 -16.78
CA THR A 282 4.81 -31.05 -15.97
C THR A 282 4.82 -32.32 -16.81
N LYS A 283 4.63 -32.21 -18.14
CA LYS A 283 4.71 -33.35 -19.05
C LYS A 283 6.12 -33.92 -19.11
N THR A 284 6.22 -35.23 -19.32
CA THR A 284 7.50 -35.91 -19.56
C THR A 284 8.16 -35.31 -20.79
N THR A 285 9.43 -34.93 -20.66
CA THR A 285 10.20 -34.36 -21.77
C THR A 285 10.79 -35.50 -22.57
N GLU A 286 10.41 -35.63 -23.84
CA GLU A 286 11.11 -36.50 -24.77
C GLU A 286 12.51 -35.93 -25.03
N ILE A 287 13.54 -36.70 -24.69
CA ILE A 287 14.92 -36.31 -24.92
C ILE A 287 15.26 -36.66 -26.36
N LEU A 288 15.30 -35.65 -27.22
CA LEU A 288 15.63 -35.84 -28.63
C LEU A 288 17.05 -36.44 -28.78
N PRO A 289 17.27 -37.38 -29.72
CA PRO A 289 18.57 -38.01 -29.93
C PRO A 289 19.72 -37.01 -30.17
N ASP A 290 19.44 -35.89 -30.83
CA ASP A 290 20.45 -34.84 -31.06
C ASP A 290 20.86 -34.10 -29.78
N ILE A 291 19.93 -33.94 -28.82
CA ILE A 291 20.22 -33.32 -27.52
C ILE A 291 21.09 -34.27 -26.70
N GLN A 292 20.76 -35.56 -26.71
CA GLN A 292 21.58 -36.61 -26.08
C GLN A 292 23.00 -36.59 -26.65
N LYS A 293 23.14 -36.59 -27.98
CA LYS A 293 24.44 -36.58 -28.65
C LYS A 293 25.27 -35.35 -28.31
N GLN A 294 24.65 -34.17 -28.22
CA GLN A 294 25.34 -32.94 -27.83
C GLN A 294 25.77 -32.96 -26.36
N HIS A 295 24.91 -33.46 -25.48
CA HIS A 295 25.24 -33.64 -24.06
C HIS A 295 26.44 -34.58 -23.89
N ASP A 296 26.43 -35.73 -24.56
CA ASP A 296 27.49 -36.73 -24.47
C ASP A 296 28.83 -36.20 -25.01
N LYS A 297 28.79 -35.37 -26.07
CA LYS A 297 29.96 -34.66 -26.59
C LYS A 297 30.55 -33.69 -25.55
N LEU A 298 29.72 -32.85 -24.95
CA LEU A 298 30.15 -31.89 -23.92
C LEU A 298 30.68 -32.59 -22.66
N LEU A 299 30.08 -33.71 -22.26
CA LEU A 299 30.58 -34.55 -21.18
C LEU A 299 31.94 -35.16 -21.52
N ALA A 300 32.13 -35.66 -22.74
CA ALA A 300 33.41 -36.19 -23.18
C ALA A 300 34.51 -35.12 -23.17
N GLU A 301 34.20 -33.90 -23.61
CA GLU A 301 35.10 -32.73 -23.56
C GLU A 301 35.47 -32.37 -22.12
N ARG A 302 34.51 -32.32 -21.18
CA ARG A 302 34.82 -32.08 -19.75
C ARG A 302 35.66 -33.18 -19.11
N ARG A 303 35.37 -34.45 -19.42
CA ARG A 303 36.13 -35.60 -18.91
C ARG A 303 37.58 -35.59 -19.42
N SER A 304 37.83 -35.02 -20.60
CA SER A 304 39.18 -34.83 -21.13
C SER A 304 39.98 -33.73 -20.42
N GLN A 305 39.31 -32.80 -19.73
CA GLN A 305 39.92 -31.66 -19.03
C GLN A 305 39.99 -31.82 -17.51
N SER A 306 39.15 -32.67 -16.91
CA SER A 306 39.06 -32.89 -15.47
C SER A 306 39.02 -34.39 -15.18
N GLY A 307 40.10 -34.93 -14.62
CA GLY A 307 40.31 -36.36 -14.35
C GLY A 307 39.45 -36.98 -13.23
N ASN A 308 38.25 -36.46 -12.94
CA ASN A 308 37.37 -37.00 -11.91
C ASN A 308 36.10 -37.65 -12.51
N SER A 309 35.80 -38.85 -12.05
CA SER A 309 34.57 -39.59 -12.35
C SER A 309 33.40 -39.06 -11.52
N SER A 310 32.31 -38.67 -12.19
CA SER A 310 31.04 -38.33 -11.55
C SER A 310 30.18 -39.57 -11.32
N ASN A 311 29.36 -39.56 -10.27
CA ASN A 311 28.46 -40.65 -9.88
C ASN A 311 27.39 -40.95 -10.97
N PRO A 312 27.03 -42.22 -11.24
CA PRO A 312 26.10 -42.59 -12.31
C PRO A 312 24.67 -42.03 -12.19
N ASP A 313 24.14 -41.92 -10.96
CA ASP A 313 22.75 -41.47 -10.70
C ASP A 313 22.49 -39.99 -11.03
N ASP A 314 23.54 -39.16 -11.13
CA ASP A 314 23.40 -37.74 -11.45
C ASP A 314 23.21 -37.51 -12.97
N THR A 315 23.64 -38.46 -13.80
CA THR A 315 23.73 -38.32 -15.25
C THR A 315 22.37 -38.05 -15.91
N HIS A 316 21.30 -38.67 -15.41
CA HIS A 316 19.95 -38.49 -15.96
C HIS A 316 19.36 -37.11 -15.58
N GLY A 317 19.58 -36.65 -14.35
CA GLY A 317 19.18 -35.32 -13.91
C GLY A 317 19.88 -34.22 -14.71
N TYR A 318 21.19 -34.34 -14.90
CA TYR A 318 21.99 -33.42 -15.73
C TYR A 318 21.47 -33.34 -17.17
N LEU A 319 21.18 -34.49 -17.79
CA LEU A 319 20.66 -34.55 -19.13
C LEU A 319 19.27 -33.88 -19.24
N MET A 320 18.39 -34.10 -18.25
CA MET A 320 17.10 -33.42 -18.18
C MET A 320 17.25 -31.90 -18.04
N GLU A 321 18.14 -31.42 -17.18
CA GLU A 321 18.44 -30.00 -17.04
C GLU A 321 18.94 -29.42 -18.36
N PHE A 322 19.90 -30.07 -19.01
CA PHE A 322 20.47 -29.64 -20.29
C PHE A 322 19.41 -29.54 -21.39
N ALA A 323 18.56 -30.57 -21.52
CA ALA A 323 17.46 -30.56 -22.48
C ALA A 323 16.45 -29.43 -22.21
N ALA A 324 16.09 -29.21 -20.93
CA ALA A 324 15.19 -28.14 -20.53
C ALA A 324 15.80 -26.75 -20.79
N ALA A 325 17.08 -26.54 -20.48
CA ALA A 325 17.80 -25.30 -20.74
C ALA A 325 17.80 -24.95 -22.24
N LYS A 326 18.12 -25.93 -23.09
CA LYS A 326 18.13 -25.74 -24.55
C LYS A 326 16.74 -25.40 -25.09
N SER A 327 15.71 -26.10 -24.61
CA SER A 327 14.32 -25.82 -25.00
C SER A 327 13.90 -24.42 -24.59
N ALA A 328 14.19 -24.01 -23.35
CA ALA A 328 13.88 -22.68 -22.85
C ALA A 328 14.59 -21.58 -23.64
N LYS A 329 15.88 -21.77 -23.92
CA LYS A 329 16.69 -20.85 -24.72
C LYS A 329 16.12 -20.70 -26.14
N THR A 330 15.78 -21.80 -26.80
CA THR A 330 15.21 -21.79 -28.16
C THR A 330 13.87 -21.03 -28.19
N ALA A 331 13.00 -21.28 -27.21
CA ALA A 331 11.71 -20.59 -27.12
C ALA A 331 11.87 -19.09 -26.86
N LEU A 332 12.84 -18.69 -26.02
CA LEU A 332 13.16 -17.29 -25.77
C LEU A 332 13.80 -16.60 -26.98
N GLU A 333 14.72 -17.27 -27.69
CA GLU A 333 15.31 -16.76 -28.95
C GLU A 333 14.23 -16.50 -29.99
N LYS A 334 13.27 -17.43 -30.17
CA LYS A 334 12.11 -17.20 -31.05
C LYS A 334 11.29 -15.99 -30.61
N LEU A 335 11.07 -15.82 -29.30
CA LEU A 335 10.35 -14.66 -28.76
C LEU A 335 11.08 -13.36 -29.10
N ILE A 336 12.38 -13.30 -28.84
CA ILE A 336 13.22 -12.12 -29.13
C ILE A 336 13.21 -11.81 -30.63
N MET A 337 13.40 -12.80 -31.51
CA MET A 337 13.32 -12.63 -32.96
C MET A 337 11.97 -12.07 -33.40
N ASN A 338 10.87 -12.56 -32.81
CA ASN A 338 9.54 -12.04 -33.07
C ASN A 338 9.42 -10.56 -32.66
N LEU A 339 9.93 -10.17 -31.49
CA LEU A 339 9.92 -8.78 -31.01
C LEU A 339 10.81 -7.87 -31.88
N GLU A 340 12.01 -8.31 -32.25
CA GLU A 340 12.93 -7.57 -33.12
C GLU A 340 12.39 -7.39 -34.53
N SER A 341 11.61 -8.35 -35.04
CA SER A 341 10.96 -8.22 -36.35
C SER A 341 9.90 -7.11 -36.41
N ILE A 342 9.34 -6.74 -35.25
CA ILE A 342 8.31 -5.70 -35.13
C ILE A 342 8.97 -4.32 -35.08
N ASP A 343 10.03 -4.18 -34.29
CA ASP A 343 10.82 -2.95 -34.17
C ASP A 343 12.34 -3.22 -34.23
N PRO A 344 12.91 -3.31 -35.45
CA PRO A 344 14.33 -3.59 -35.65
C PRO A 344 15.26 -2.47 -35.14
N LYS A 345 14.73 -1.28 -34.87
CA LYS A 345 15.51 -0.12 -34.40
C LYS A 345 15.61 -0.08 -32.88
N SER A 346 14.74 -0.81 -32.18
CA SER A 346 14.81 -0.90 -30.72
C SER A 346 16.19 -1.44 -30.31
N GLN A 347 16.83 -0.79 -29.34
CA GLN A 347 18.11 -1.24 -28.74
C GLN A 347 17.89 -1.58 -27.25
N GLY A 348 18.83 -2.32 -26.64
CA GLY A 348 18.74 -2.70 -25.23
C GLY A 348 17.86 -3.93 -24.96
N ILE A 349 17.34 -4.01 -23.72
CA ILE A 349 16.54 -5.14 -23.24
C ILE A 349 15.24 -5.29 -24.05
N LYS A 350 14.92 -6.52 -24.44
CA LYS A 350 13.69 -6.88 -25.17
C LYS A 350 12.62 -7.47 -24.29
N VAL A 351 13.02 -8.28 -23.30
CA VAL A 351 12.09 -9.00 -22.42
C VAL A 351 12.46 -8.74 -20.97
N ILE A 352 11.51 -8.24 -20.19
CA ILE A 352 11.62 -8.22 -18.74
C ILE A 352 10.73 -9.32 -18.15
N VAL A 353 11.23 -9.98 -17.12
CA VAL A 353 10.44 -10.88 -16.30
C VAL A 353 10.57 -10.41 -14.87
N TYR A 354 9.46 -10.24 -14.15
CA TYR A 354 9.55 -9.84 -12.74
C TYR A 354 8.78 -10.76 -11.81
N PHE A 355 9.31 -10.89 -10.60
CA PHE A 355 8.74 -11.68 -9.51
C PHE A 355 8.39 -10.73 -8.37
N ASP A 356 7.12 -10.44 -8.21
CA ASP A 356 6.59 -9.69 -7.07
C ASP A 356 6.42 -10.60 -5.86
N GLU A 357 6.63 -10.04 -4.67
CA GLU A 357 6.76 -10.77 -3.41
C GLU A 357 7.73 -11.97 -3.51
N ALA A 358 8.90 -11.75 -4.12
CA ALA A 358 9.90 -12.77 -4.37
C ALA A 358 10.45 -13.42 -3.09
N HIS A 359 10.25 -12.80 -1.92
CA HIS A 359 10.72 -13.28 -0.62
C HIS A 359 10.15 -14.66 -0.25
N SER A 360 9.04 -15.09 -0.85
CA SER A 360 8.56 -16.48 -0.70
C SER A 360 9.57 -17.51 -1.22
N LEU A 361 10.43 -17.17 -2.18
CA LEU A 361 11.46 -18.06 -2.72
C LEU A 361 12.70 -18.18 -1.82
N THR A 362 12.90 -17.24 -0.88
CA THR A 362 14.07 -17.25 0.01
C THR A 362 13.78 -17.95 1.34
N LYS A 363 12.50 -18.09 1.71
CA LYS A 363 12.04 -18.79 2.92
C LYS A 363 12.30 -20.30 2.87
N GLU A 364 12.26 -20.90 1.67
CA GLU A 364 12.34 -22.35 1.48
C GLU A 364 13.75 -22.80 1.04
N THR A 365 14.28 -23.83 1.73
CA THR A 365 15.54 -24.49 1.37
C THR A 365 15.24 -25.96 1.00
N PRO A 366 15.36 -26.34 -0.29
CA PRO A 366 15.23 -27.72 -0.72
C PRO A 366 16.14 -28.69 0.02
N ARG A 367 15.72 -29.96 0.10
CA ARG A 367 16.51 -31.07 0.69
C ARG A 367 17.61 -31.57 -0.25
N THR A 368 18.38 -30.66 -0.84
CA THR A 368 19.51 -30.94 -1.74
C THR A 368 20.84 -31.04 -1.01
N GLY A 369 20.90 -30.59 0.25
CA GLY A 369 22.10 -30.66 1.10
C GLY A 369 23.14 -29.55 0.86
N ASP A 370 22.91 -28.64 -0.09
CA ASP A 370 23.83 -27.56 -0.46
C ASP A 370 23.50 -26.19 0.15
N GLY A 371 22.45 -26.11 0.97
CA GLY A 371 22.03 -24.89 1.68
C GLY A 371 21.51 -23.77 0.76
N LYS A 372 21.25 -24.06 -0.52
CA LYS A 372 20.67 -23.10 -1.48
C LYS A 372 19.16 -23.01 -1.32
N THR A 373 18.63 -21.81 -1.41
CA THR A 373 17.19 -21.51 -1.41
C THR A 373 16.58 -21.74 -2.80
N LEU A 374 15.25 -21.77 -2.91
CA LEU A 374 14.58 -21.79 -4.22
C LEU A 374 14.96 -20.59 -5.09
N TYR A 375 15.15 -19.42 -4.48
CA TYR A 375 15.66 -18.23 -5.15
C TYR A 375 17.03 -18.46 -5.80
N ASP A 376 17.97 -19.10 -5.08
CA ASP A 376 19.30 -19.41 -5.61
C ASP A 376 19.23 -20.31 -6.87
N TYR A 377 18.33 -21.31 -6.84
CA TYR A 377 18.09 -22.21 -7.98
C TYR A 377 17.44 -21.48 -9.15
N LEU A 378 16.49 -20.60 -8.89
CA LEU A 378 15.85 -19.78 -9.93
C LEU A 378 16.86 -18.84 -10.60
N CYS A 379 17.68 -18.15 -9.81
CA CYS A 379 18.78 -17.31 -10.32
C CYS A 379 19.75 -18.11 -11.18
N SER A 380 20.07 -19.35 -10.78
CA SER A 380 20.89 -20.26 -11.58
C SER A 380 20.25 -20.60 -12.93
N CYS A 381 18.93 -20.78 -13.00
CA CYS A 381 18.24 -21.06 -14.26
C CYS A 381 18.17 -19.83 -15.16
N LEU A 382 17.92 -18.64 -14.58
CA LEU A 382 17.94 -17.37 -15.32
C LEU A 382 19.31 -17.06 -15.92
N ASN A 383 20.39 -17.58 -15.31
CA ASN A 383 21.74 -17.44 -15.87
C ASN A 383 21.97 -18.20 -17.19
N GLU A 384 21.09 -19.12 -17.57
CA GLU A 384 21.09 -19.75 -18.90
C GLU A 384 20.76 -18.74 -20.02
N PHE A 385 20.18 -17.59 -19.66
CA PHE A 385 19.75 -16.55 -20.60
C PHE A 385 20.68 -15.32 -20.66
N LEU A 386 21.85 -15.33 -19.98
CA LEU A 386 22.74 -14.15 -19.88
C LEU A 386 23.14 -13.54 -21.24
N GLY A 387 23.29 -14.37 -22.27
CA GLY A 387 23.67 -13.92 -23.61
C GLY A 387 22.51 -13.37 -24.45
N LEU A 388 21.31 -13.28 -23.89
CA LEU A 388 20.11 -12.79 -24.57
C LEU A 388 19.65 -11.46 -23.94
N PRO A 389 18.97 -10.58 -24.69
CA PRO A 389 18.43 -9.30 -24.20
C PRO A 389 17.19 -9.49 -23.30
N MET A 390 17.33 -10.31 -22.26
CA MET A 390 16.34 -10.58 -21.22
C MET A 390 16.88 -10.09 -19.87
N PHE A 391 16.03 -9.48 -19.06
CA PHE A 391 16.37 -9.03 -17.70
C PHE A 391 15.34 -9.51 -16.68
N ALA A 392 15.79 -9.88 -15.48
CA ALA A 392 14.92 -10.31 -14.38
C ALA A 392 14.89 -9.27 -13.23
N ILE A 393 13.70 -9.00 -12.70
CA ILE A 393 13.51 -8.10 -11.55
C ILE A 393 12.84 -8.86 -10.40
N PHE A 394 13.40 -8.79 -9.20
CA PHE A 394 12.83 -9.37 -7.99
C PHE A 394 12.34 -8.25 -7.07
N LEU A 395 11.04 -8.18 -6.79
CA LEU A 395 10.48 -7.22 -5.85
C LEU A 395 10.31 -7.90 -4.50
N SER A 396 10.81 -7.25 -3.45
CA SER A 396 10.79 -7.83 -2.11
C SER A 396 10.59 -6.73 -1.06
N THR A 397 9.84 -7.07 -0.02
CA THR A 397 9.86 -6.35 1.27
C THR A 397 10.95 -6.88 2.18
N ASN A 398 11.30 -8.17 2.05
CA ASN A 398 12.41 -8.78 2.77
C ASN A 398 13.71 -8.10 2.34
N SER A 399 14.32 -7.43 3.32
CA SER A 399 15.56 -6.69 3.18
C SER A 399 16.75 -7.43 3.79
N SER A 400 16.59 -8.72 4.07
CA SER A 400 17.70 -9.61 4.40
C SER A 400 18.67 -9.65 3.23
N LEU A 401 19.73 -8.85 3.33
CA LEU A 401 20.79 -8.76 2.33
C LEU A 401 21.39 -10.14 2.05
N ALA A 402 21.53 -10.99 3.08
CA ALA A 402 22.02 -12.35 2.93
C ALA A 402 21.19 -13.22 1.95
N GLN A 403 19.91 -12.90 1.74
CA GLN A 403 19.01 -13.70 0.92
C GLN A 403 18.93 -13.22 -0.53
N PHE A 404 18.78 -11.91 -0.76
CA PHE A 404 18.64 -11.36 -2.12
C PHE A 404 19.93 -10.79 -2.72
N ALA A 405 20.89 -10.42 -1.88
CA ALA A 405 22.10 -9.72 -2.29
C ALA A 405 23.27 -10.02 -1.35
N ALA A 406 23.60 -11.30 -1.16
CA ALA A 406 24.70 -11.69 -0.29
C ALA A 406 26.01 -10.97 -0.72
N PRO A 407 26.88 -10.58 0.24
CA PRO A 407 28.20 -10.07 -0.10
C PRO A 407 28.95 -11.07 -1.00
N PRO A 408 29.78 -10.63 -1.96
CA PRO A 408 30.43 -11.52 -2.92
C PRO A 408 31.16 -12.71 -2.29
N ALA A 409 31.83 -12.50 -1.15
CA ALA A 409 32.55 -13.53 -0.41
C ALA A 409 31.63 -14.66 0.10
N PHE A 410 30.37 -14.35 0.38
CA PHE A 410 29.37 -15.29 0.91
C PHE A 410 28.33 -15.71 -0.13
N ALA A 411 28.50 -15.30 -1.40
CA ALA A 411 27.58 -15.66 -2.46
C ALA A 411 27.54 -17.18 -2.64
N LYS A 412 26.35 -17.79 -2.68
CA LYS A 412 26.21 -19.24 -2.86
C LYS A 412 26.56 -19.71 -4.27
N SER A 413 26.51 -18.81 -5.26
CA SER A 413 26.96 -19.06 -6.62
C SER A 413 28.48 -19.00 -6.72
N ALA A 414 29.11 -20.09 -7.19
CA ALA A 414 30.54 -20.14 -7.47
C ALA A 414 30.96 -19.07 -8.49
N ARG A 415 30.14 -18.83 -9.52
CA ARG A 415 30.40 -17.80 -10.54
C ARG A 415 30.53 -16.40 -9.96
N ILE A 416 29.77 -16.10 -8.88
CA ILE A 416 29.85 -14.81 -8.20
C ILE A 416 31.12 -14.74 -7.33
N ARG A 417 31.41 -15.80 -6.57
CA ARG A 417 32.62 -15.87 -5.73
C ARG A 417 33.92 -15.80 -6.53
N GLU A 418 33.92 -16.41 -7.71
CA GLU A 418 35.07 -16.49 -8.62
C GLU A 418 35.18 -15.26 -9.55
N GLY A 419 34.28 -14.28 -9.42
CA GLY A 419 34.31 -13.04 -10.21
C GLY A 419 33.85 -13.18 -11.67
N ALA A 420 33.35 -14.35 -12.07
CA ALA A 420 32.81 -14.62 -13.39
C ALA A 420 31.40 -14.02 -13.62
N ALA A 421 30.73 -13.57 -12.55
CA ALA A 421 29.49 -12.80 -12.61
C ALA A 421 29.41 -11.77 -11.48
N VAL A 422 29.08 -10.51 -11.78
CA VAL A 422 28.92 -9.45 -10.76
C VAL A 422 27.43 -9.24 -10.48
N THR A 423 27.05 -9.22 -9.20
CA THR A 423 25.68 -8.92 -8.75
C THR A 423 25.52 -7.44 -8.43
N HIS A 424 24.33 -6.90 -8.71
CA HIS A 424 23.98 -5.52 -8.41
C HIS A 424 23.64 -5.34 -6.94
N ALA A 425 23.91 -4.15 -6.40
CA ALA A 425 23.28 -3.74 -5.16
C ALA A 425 21.76 -3.63 -5.40
N PRO A 426 20.90 -4.04 -4.45
CA PRO A 426 19.46 -3.84 -4.58
C PRO A 426 19.11 -2.37 -4.72
N ILE A 427 18.13 -2.07 -5.57
CA ILE A 427 17.55 -0.74 -5.69
C ILE A 427 16.66 -0.51 -4.46
N THR A 428 16.86 0.61 -3.77
CA THR A 428 16.03 1.05 -2.64
C THR A 428 15.16 2.25 -3.00
N GLU A 429 15.49 2.93 -4.09
CA GLU A 429 14.82 4.11 -4.62
C GLU A 429 13.46 3.75 -5.22
N THR A 430 12.41 4.28 -4.59
CA THR A 430 11.01 4.10 -4.99
C THR A 430 10.29 5.45 -4.86
N PRO A 431 9.11 5.63 -5.48
CA PRO A 431 8.37 6.88 -5.34
C PRO A 431 8.11 7.24 -3.86
N PHE A 432 8.40 8.50 -3.50
CA PHE A 432 8.21 9.05 -2.16
C PHE A 432 7.88 10.54 -2.29
N ASP A 433 6.99 11.07 -1.44
CA ASP A 433 6.49 12.46 -1.51
C ASP A 433 6.00 12.87 -2.92
N CYS A 434 5.36 11.93 -3.64
CA CYS A 434 5.02 12.08 -5.06
C CYS A 434 3.54 12.40 -5.33
N TYR A 435 2.81 12.97 -4.37
CA TYR A 435 1.43 13.39 -4.59
C TYR A 435 1.38 14.50 -5.68
N PRO A 436 0.49 14.43 -6.68
CA PRO A 436 0.60 15.29 -7.88
C PRO A 436 0.32 16.78 -7.61
N ASP A 437 -0.51 17.09 -6.62
CA ASP A 437 -0.84 18.47 -6.22
C ASP A 437 -0.13 18.85 -4.92
N PHE A 438 1.17 18.57 -4.82
CA PHE A 438 2.01 18.88 -3.64
C PHE A 438 2.31 20.39 -3.52
N LYS A 439 1.28 21.24 -3.57
CA LYS A 439 1.43 22.69 -3.38
C LYS A 439 1.27 23.03 -1.90
N VAL A 440 2.36 22.89 -1.14
CA VAL A 440 2.48 23.49 0.19
C VAL A 440 3.09 24.88 0.00
N LYS A 441 2.26 25.92 0.13
CA LYS A 441 2.71 27.31 0.01
C LYS A 441 2.61 28.03 1.37
N PRO A 442 3.57 28.91 1.68
CA PRO A 442 3.50 29.72 2.89
C PRO A 442 2.20 30.53 2.93
N GLY A 443 1.50 30.47 4.06
CA GLY A 443 0.31 31.29 4.31
C GLY A 443 -0.95 30.82 3.60
N GLU A 444 -1.03 29.56 3.17
CA GLU A 444 -2.26 28.98 2.60
C GLU A 444 -3.01 28.05 3.58
N LEU A 445 -2.28 27.37 4.47
CA LEU A 445 -2.81 26.32 5.34
C LEU A 445 -2.91 26.77 6.80
N THR A 446 -3.92 26.30 7.52
CA THR A 446 -4.11 26.47 8.97
C THR A 446 -3.75 25.18 9.72
N VAL A 447 -3.67 25.24 11.06
CA VAL A 447 -3.50 24.04 11.91
C VAL A 447 -4.60 23.00 11.65
N LYS A 448 -5.84 23.47 11.45
CA LYS A 448 -6.97 22.59 11.13
C LYS A 448 -6.72 21.83 9.83
N ASP A 449 -6.29 22.52 8.77
CA ASP A 449 -6.07 21.91 7.46
C ASP A 449 -4.97 20.84 7.51
N ILE A 450 -3.88 21.10 8.24
CA ILE A 450 -2.77 20.14 8.34
C ILE A 450 -3.09 18.93 9.21
N SER A 451 -4.00 19.10 10.20
CA SER A 451 -4.47 18.03 11.08
C SER A 451 -5.42 17.03 10.41
N GLU A 452 -5.85 17.28 9.17
CA GLU A 452 -6.70 16.36 8.42
C GLU A 452 -5.90 15.16 7.92
N ILE A 453 -6.44 13.96 8.12
CA ILE A 453 -5.85 12.71 7.63
C ILE A 453 -5.61 12.73 6.11
N LYS A 454 -6.51 13.35 5.35
CA LYS A 454 -6.33 13.53 3.89
C LYS A 454 -5.13 14.39 3.55
N PHE A 455 -4.80 15.37 4.39
CA PHE A 455 -3.61 16.19 4.24
C PHE A 455 -2.36 15.39 4.59
N MET A 456 -2.36 14.73 5.75
CA MET A 456 -1.26 13.89 6.21
C MET A 456 -0.90 12.78 5.22
N ALA A 457 -1.89 12.16 4.59
CA ALA A 457 -1.70 11.09 3.61
C ALA A 457 -0.93 11.51 2.34
N LYS A 458 -0.80 12.82 2.07
CA LYS A 458 -0.07 13.35 0.90
C LYS A 458 1.44 13.15 0.99
N PHE A 459 1.97 13.06 2.22
CA PHE A 459 3.38 12.93 2.50
C PHE A 459 3.78 11.46 2.60
N GLY A 460 4.99 11.16 2.18
CA GLY A 460 5.60 9.86 2.29
C GLY A 460 5.27 8.93 1.16
N ARG A 461 4.95 7.69 1.52
CA ARG A 461 4.71 6.62 0.56
C ARG A 461 3.37 6.78 -0.18
N PRO A 462 3.27 6.37 -1.46
CA PRO A 462 2.06 6.58 -2.26
C PRO A 462 0.79 5.86 -1.79
N LEU A 463 0.93 4.78 -1.03
CA LEU A 463 -0.19 3.94 -0.58
C LEU A 463 -1.38 4.72 -0.04
N PHE A 464 -1.15 5.71 0.83
CA PHE A 464 -2.23 6.34 1.57
C PHE A 464 -3.04 7.33 0.75
N TRP A 465 -2.39 8.24 0.01
CA TRP A 465 -3.14 9.17 -0.83
C TRP A 465 -3.79 8.47 -2.03
N THR A 466 -3.16 7.43 -2.59
CA THR A 466 -3.77 6.65 -3.68
C THR A 466 -5.00 5.89 -3.18
N PHE A 467 -4.93 5.31 -1.97
CA PHE A 467 -6.07 4.68 -1.31
C PHE A 467 -7.25 5.65 -1.13
N LEU A 468 -7.00 6.84 -0.58
CA LEU A 468 -8.04 7.86 -0.40
C LEU A 468 -8.61 8.35 -1.73
N ARG A 469 -7.79 8.42 -2.78
CA ARG A 469 -8.27 8.78 -4.12
C ARG A 469 -9.11 7.68 -4.75
N GLY A 470 -8.71 6.41 -4.60
CA GLY A 470 -9.48 5.24 -5.04
C GLY A 470 -10.87 5.15 -4.38
N ALA A 471 -11.03 5.74 -3.19
CA ALA A 471 -12.34 5.85 -2.54
C ALA A 471 -13.28 6.86 -3.24
N GLY A 472 -12.76 7.74 -4.10
CA GLY A 472 -13.53 8.70 -4.89
C GLY A 472 -14.48 9.55 -4.04
N VAL A 473 -15.75 9.58 -4.41
CA VAL A 473 -16.81 10.33 -3.69
C VAL A 473 -17.02 9.87 -2.24
N LYS A 474 -16.47 8.72 -1.85
CA LYS A 474 -16.59 8.15 -0.50
C LYS A 474 -15.39 8.47 0.39
N VAL A 475 -14.45 9.33 -0.04
CA VAL A 475 -13.20 9.62 0.67
C VAL A 475 -13.38 9.95 2.16
N ASP A 476 -14.45 10.66 2.54
CA ASP A 476 -14.73 10.98 3.95
C ASP A 476 -14.94 9.74 4.81
N LYS A 477 -15.60 8.70 4.26
CA LYS A 477 -15.85 7.42 4.94
C LYS A 477 -14.59 6.55 5.04
N PHE A 478 -13.62 6.77 4.17
CA PHE A 478 -12.37 6.00 4.11
C PHE A 478 -11.19 6.68 4.80
N THR A 479 -11.40 7.90 5.31
CA THR A 479 -10.36 8.67 5.99
C THR A 479 -9.92 7.98 7.28
N GLU A 480 -10.86 7.58 8.15
CA GLU A 480 -10.55 6.81 9.36
C GLU A 480 -9.93 5.45 9.00
N ARG A 481 -10.45 4.77 7.96
CA ARG A 481 -9.91 3.50 7.48
C ARG A 481 -8.45 3.59 7.00
N ALA A 482 -8.03 4.74 6.44
CA ALA A 482 -6.65 4.95 6.03
C ALA A 482 -5.69 5.03 7.23
N LEU A 483 -6.14 5.62 8.35
CA LEU A 483 -5.38 5.65 9.60
C LEU A 483 -5.31 4.25 10.23
N GLU A 484 -6.42 3.53 10.26
CA GLU A 484 -6.44 2.13 10.74
C GLU A 484 -5.52 1.24 9.90
N LEU A 485 -5.51 1.42 8.57
CA LEU A 485 -4.59 0.73 7.68
C LEU A 485 -3.13 1.07 7.98
N ALA A 486 -2.82 2.35 8.24
CA ALA A 486 -1.48 2.79 8.66
C ALA A 486 -1.06 2.13 9.97
N ARG A 487 -1.95 2.11 10.98
CA ARG A 487 -1.74 1.43 12.26
C ARG A 487 -1.47 -0.05 12.07
N ALA A 488 -2.37 -0.77 11.39
CA ALA A 488 -2.29 -2.20 11.11
C ALA A 488 -0.97 -2.58 10.42
N LYS A 489 -0.56 -1.82 9.39
CA LYS A 489 0.71 -2.05 8.69
C LYS A 489 1.93 -1.73 9.54
N LEU A 490 1.87 -0.72 10.40
CA LEU A 490 2.98 -0.37 11.29
C LEU A 490 3.22 -1.46 12.34
N ILE A 491 2.16 -2.05 12.92
CA ILE A 491 2.29 -3.10 13.94
C ILE A 491 2.31 -4.52 13.38
N CYS A 492 2.21 -4.68 12.06
CA CYS A 492 2.11 -5.97 11.36
C CYS A 492 0.93 -6.83 11.87
N TYR A 493 -0.26 -6.23 11.97
CA TYR A 493 -1.47 -6.90 12.43
C TYR A 493 -2.55 -6.90 11.36
N ASN A 494 -2.99 -8.10 10.94
CA ASN A 494 -3.80 -8.25 9.73
C ASN A 494 -5.30 -8.00 9.93
N ASN A 495 -5.78 -7.93 11.17
CA ASN A 495 -7.19 -7.67 11.46
C ASN A 495 -7.40 -6.20 11.84
N ILE A 496 -7.67 -5.37 10.82
CA ILE A 496 -7.92 -3.93 11.00
C ILE A 496 -9.12 -3.66 11.91
N ASP A 497 -10.11 -4.57 11.94
CA ASP A 497 -11.32 -4.40 12.73
C ASP A 497 -11.10 -4.75 14.22
N ASN A 498 -9.90 -5.22 14.59
CA ASN A 498 -9.50 -5.53 15.97
C ASN A 498 -8.03 -5.15 16.26
N ILE A 499 -7.59 -3.96 15.84
CA ILE A 499 -6.19 -3.49 16.01
C ILE A 499 -5.79 -3.31 17.48
N ASP A 500 -6.75 -3.11 18.39
CA ASP A 500 -6.51 -2.85 19.81
C ASP A 500 -6.17 -4.13 20.61
N ALA A 501 -5.39 -5.03 20.00
CA ALA A 501 -4.88 -6.24 20.63
C ALA A 501 -4.05 -5.91 21.87
N ASN A 502 -4.00 -6.87 22.80
CA ASN A 502 -3.25 -6.68 24.04
C ASN A 502 -1.76 -6.51 23.72
N ILE A 503 -1.09 -5.59 24.40
CA ILE A 503 0.33 -5.36 24.21
C ILE A 503 1.16 -6.62 24.49
N ALA A 504 0.68 -7.49 25.39
CA ALA A 504 1.29 -8.78 25.68
C ALA A 504 1.32 -9.72 24.46
N ASP A 505 0.39 -9.53 23.52
CA ASP A 505 0.27 -10.34 22.30
C ASP A 505 1.08 -9.72 21.14
N MET A 506 1.65 -8.52 21.32
CA MET A 506 2.35 -7.79 20.26
C MET A 506 3.79 -8.29 20.10
N PRO A 507 4.26 -8.53 18.86
CA PRO A 507 5.67 -8.77 18.59
C PRO A 507 6.54 -7.60 19.08
N ARG A 508 7.72 -7.88 19.62
CA ARG A 508 8.69 -6.84 20.03
C ARG A 508 9.02 -5.85 18.92
N ALA A 509 9.05 -6.31 17.67
CA ALA A 509 9.30 -5.46 16.49
C ALA A 509 8.19 -4.42 16.27
N ALA A 510 6.93 -4.75 16.58
CA ALA A 510 5.81 -3.80 16.52
C ALA A 510 5.97 -2.67 17.54
N LEU A 511 6.37 -3.01 18.78
CA LEU A 511 6.67 -2.03 19.81
C LEU A 511 7.83 -1.11 19.40
N MET A 512 8.91 -1.71 18.92
CA MET A 512 10.08 -0.98 18.43
C MET A 512 9.70 -0.03 17.30
N ALA A 513 8.89 -0.47 16.34
CA ALA A 513 8.43 0.35 15.23
C ALA A 513 7.64 1.58 15.70
N VAL A 514 6.68 1.43 16.61
CA VAL A 514 5.88 2.54 17.15
C VAL A 514 6.77 3.55 17.89
N LEU A 515 7.68 3.08 18.73
CA LEU A 515 8.60 3.95 19.47
C LEU A 515 9.61 4.64 18.53
N ASP A 516 10.03 3.98 17.46
CA ASP A 516 11.00 4.51 16.52
C ASP A 516 10.42 5.54 15.55
N VAL A 517 9.17 5.34 15.10
CA VAL A 517 8.43 6.39 14.39
C VAL A 517 8.37 7.67 15.22
N GLN A 518 8.09 7.55 16.52
CA GLN A 518 7.91 8.70 17.39
C GLN A 518 9.24 9.34 17.82
N TYR A 519 10.17 8.53 18.31
CA TYR A 519 11.39 9.02 18.96
C TYR A 519 12.60 9.05 18.03
N SER A 520 12.56 8.48 16.83
CA SER A 520 13.71 8.33 15.91
C SER A 520 14.90 7.62 16.58
N LEU A 521 14.78 6.32 16.81
CA LEU A 521 15.79 5.53 17.53
C LEU A 521 17.10 5.41 16.72
N ASP A 522 18.21 5.70 17.38
CA ASP A 522 19.55 5.55 16.81
C ASP A 522 20.12 4.16 17.14
N PHE A 523 20.12 3.28 16.14
CA PHE A 523 20.61 1.90 16.25
C PHE A 523 22.13 1.81 16.13
N GLU A 524 22.77 0.90 16.87
CA GLU A 524 24.22 0.68 16.82
C GLU A 524 24.62 -0.10 15.55
N PRO A 525 25.19 0.57 14.53
CA PRO A 525 25.34 -0.01 13.20
C PRO A 525 26.38 -1.14 13.13
N ARG A 526 27.27 -1.26 14.13
CA ARG A 526 28.37 -2.25 14.15
C ARG A 526 27.93 -3.64 14.61
N ARG A 527 26.69 -3.82 15.04
CA ARG A 527 26.19 -5.11 15.55
C ARG A 527 25.37 -5.83 14.48
N GLU A 528 25.76 -7.06 14.15
CA GLU A 528 25.01 -7.93 13.22
C GLU A 528 23.54 -8.11 13.65
N LYS A 529 23.29 -8.28 14.96
CA LYS A 529 21.93 -8.37 15.51
C LYS A 529 21.08 -7.15 15.17
N VAL A 530 21.67 -5.95 15.14
CA VAL A 530 20.96 -4.71 14.76
C VAL A 530 20.56 -4.75 13.29
N GLN A 531 21.46 -5.17 12.41
CA GLN A 531 21.19 -5.28 10.97
C GLN A 531 20.01 -6.22 10.69
N MET A 532 19.93 -7.34 11.41
CA MET A 532 18.78 -8.26 11.31
C MET A 532 17.47 -7.62 11.80
N GLN A 533 17.51 -6.83 12.87
CA GLN A 533 16.31 -6.14 13.39
C GLN A 533 15.85 -5.04 12.45
N GLU A 534 16.75 -4.19 11.97
CA GLU A 534 16.43 -3.14 11.00
C GLU A 534 15.83 -3.73 9.73
N ALA A 535 16.39 -4.85 9.24
CA ALA A 535 15.86 -5.53 8.08
C ALA A 535 14.41 -6.04 8.29
N GLY A 536 14.13 -6.62 9.47
CA GLY A 536 12.79 -7.06 9.84
C GLY A 536 11.79 -5.90 9.98
N LEU A 537 12.24 -4.72 10.45
CA LEU A 537 11.40 -3.53 10.50
C LEU A 537 11.05 -3.00 9.11
N VAL A 538 11.97 -3.07 8.15
CA VAL A 538 11.70 -2.71 6.74
C VAL A 538 10.71 -3.70 6.12
N GLU A 539 10.88 -4.99 6.41
CA GLU A 539 10.03 -6.05 5.85
C GLU A 539 8.58 -5.96 6.33
N SER A 540 8.36 -5.76 7.64
CA SER A 540 7.03 -5.95 8.25
C SER A 540 6.45 -4.72 8.95
N HIS A 541 7.24 -3.67 9.19
CA HIS A 541 6.83 -2.57 10.06
C HIS A 541 6.98 -1.19 9.43
N MET A 542 6.84 -1.09 8.11
CA MET A 542 6.80 0.19 7.39
C MET A 542 8.09 1.02 7.45
N ARG A 543 9.21 0.53 8.00
CA ARG A 543 10.50 1.26 7.98
C ARG A 543 11.01 1.42 6.54
N VAL A 544 11.65 2.53 6.20
CA VAL A 544 12.18 2.77 4.85
C VAL A 544 13.65 2.38 4.80
N ALA A 545 14.03 1.57 3.80
CA ALA A 545 15.43 1.34 3.45
C ALA A 545 15.93 2.54 2.64
N TYR A 546 16.84 3.33 3.19
CA TYR A 546 17.41 4.50 2.52
C TYR A 546 18.46 4.12 1.48
N SER A 547 19.32 3.15 1.82
CA SER A 547 20.38 2.70 0.92
C SER A 547 20.91 1.34 1.34
N ILE A 548 21.35 0.56 0.35
CA ILE A 548 22.17 -0.63 0.55
C ILE A 548 23.52 -0.39 -0.14
N PRO A 549 24.64 -0.28 0.60
CA PRO A 549 25.96 -0.09 0.00
C PRO A 549 26.34 -1.21 -0.96
N SER A 550 27.24 -0.94 -1.90
CA SER A 550 27.70 -1.89 -2.93
C SER A 550 28.28 -3.19 -2.37
N HIS A 551 28.89 -3.14 -1.18
CA HIS A 551 29.42 -4.31 -0.48
C HIS A 551 28.32 -5.19 0.16
N ARG A 552 27.09 -4.66 0.34
CA ARG A 552 25.88 -5.38 0.81
C ARG A 552 26.01 -6.04 2.19
N GLU A 553 26.86 -5.49 3.05
CA GLU A 553 27.05 -6.03 4.41
C GLU A 553 26.04 -5.49 5.42
N TYR A 554 25.47 -4.32 5.17
CA TYR A 554 24.43 -3.72 6.00
C TYR A 554 23.50 -2.86 5.15
N LEU A 555 22.35 -2.50 5.68
CA LEU A 555 21.45 -1.51 5.08
C LEU A 555 21.39 -0.28 5.99
N ARG A 556 21.09 0.88 5.42
CA ARG A 556 20.70 2.09 6.17
C ARG A 556 19.20 2.24 6.06
N SER A 557 18.53 2.42 7.18
CA SER A 557 17.08 2.54 7.24
C SER A 557 16.61 3.49 8.34
N GLY A 558 15.37 3.92 8.25
CA GLY A 558 14.75 4.82 9.21
C GLY A 558 13.26 5.00 8.95
N TYR A 559 12.60 5.74 9.84
CA TYR A 559 11.26 6.25 9.60
C TYR A 559 11.37 7.71 9.15
N PRO A 560 11.24 7.99 7.84
CA PRO A 560 11.15 9.37 7.37
C PRO A 560 9.86 10.02 7.89
N SER A 561 9.82 11.35 7.82
CA SER A 561 8.66 12.13 8.28
C SER A 561 7.42 11.86 7.42
N GLU A 562 6.57 10.96 7.91
CA GLU A 562 5.28 10.57 7.34
C GLU A 562 4.18 10.87 8.38
N PRO A 563 3.55 12.06 8.34
CA PRO A 563 2.59 12.50 9.35
C PRO A 563 1.48 11.48 9.66
N LEU A 564 0.98 10.77 8.65
CA LEU A 564 -0.05 9.75 8.85
C LEU A 564 0.45 8.52 9.63
N ILE A 565 1.69 8.09 9.37
CA ILE A 565 2.33 6.99 10.12
C ILE A 565 2.63 7.44 11.55
N ALA A 566 3.06 8.71 11.73
CA ALA A 566 3.29 9.28 13.05
C ALA A 566 2.01 9.40 13.88
N GLU A 567 0.90 9.84 13.26
CA GLU A 567 -0.42 9.86 13.89
C GLU A 567 -0.86 8.43 14.28
N ALA A 568 -0.68 7.46 13.38
CA ALA A 568 -0.97 6.06 13.66
C ALA A 568 -0.15 5.50 14.84
N ALA A 569 1.13 5.86 14.93
CA ALA A 569 1.98 5.50 16.06
C ALA A 569 1.52 6.17 17.36
N ALA A 570 1.14 7.44 17.33
CA ALA A 570 0.64 8.18 18.48
C ALA A 570 -0.66 7.57 19.02
N GLU A 571 -1.62 7.26 18.13
CA GLU A 571 -2.86 6.58 18.49
C GLU A 571 -2.60 5.19 19.08
N GLN A 572 -1.67 4.42 18.51
CA GLN A 572 -1.32 3.10 19.03
C GLN A 572 -0.70 3.18 20.43
N LEU A 573 0.19 4.16 20.66
CA LEU A 573 0.80 4.37 21.96
C LEU A 573 -0.23 4.84 23.00
N TRP A 574 -1.18 5.68 22.61
CA TRP A 574 -2.30 6.09 23.46
C TRP A 574 -3.14 4.89 23.93
N THR A 575 -3.50 3.98 23.02
CA THR A 575 -4.20 2.74 23.36
C THR A 575 -3.45 1.91 24.41
N TRP A 576 -2.11 1.84 24.29
CA TRP A 576 -1.29 1.11 25.26
C TRP A 576 -1.17 1.86 26.60
N ARG A 577 -1.02 3.19 26.58
CA ARG A 577 -0.93 4.02 27.79
C ARG A 577 -2.19 3.97 28.65
N GLY A 578 -3.37 3.85 28.02
CA GLY A 578 -4.63 3.65 28.74
C GLY A 578 -4.65 2.40 29.64
N LYS A 579 -3.80 1.40 29.35
CA LYS A 579 -3.61 0.19 30.17
C LYS A 579 -2.39 0.27 31.07
N ASN A 580 -1.30 0.84 30.58
CA ASN A 580 -0.05 1.02 31.32
C ASN A 580 0.58 2.39 30.99
N PRO A 581 0.53 3.38 31.89
CA PRO A 581 1.06 4.72 31.62
C PRO A 581 2.57 4.75 31.40
N PHE A 582 3.32 3.76 31.90
CA PHE A 582 4.79 3.70 31.79
C PHE A 582 5.29 2.89 30.60
N VAL A 583 4.39 2.39 29.75
CA VAL A 583 4.70 1.46 28.66
C VAL A 583 5.84 1.92 27.74
N ALA A 584 5.89 3.20 27.39
CA ALA A 584 6.95 3.71 26.50
C ALA A 584 8.33 3.56 27.14
N VAL A 585 8.47 3.94 28.42
CA VAL A 585 9.75 3.92 29.14
C VAL A 585 10.18 2.49 29.44
N GLU A 586 9.26 1.64 29.87
CA GLU A 586 9.53 0.21 30.09
C GLU A 586 10.04 -0.45 28.81
N LYS A 587 9.39 -0.21 27.68
CA LYS A 587 9.77 -0.82 26.40
C LYS A 587 11.02 -0.23 25.78
N LEU A 588 11.28 1.06 25.95
CA LEU A 588 12.59 1.63 25.62
C LEU A 588 13.70 1.00 26.46
N THR A 589 13.46 0.77 27.75
CA THR A 589 14.43 0.09 28.64
C THR A 589 14.68 -1.34 28.18
N ASP A 590 13.63 -2.11 27.87
CA ASP A 590 13.74 -3.46 27.31
C ASP A 590 14.61 -3.47 26.04
N ILE A 591 14.41 -2.50 25.13
CA ILE A 591 15.19 -2.38 23.89
C ILE A 591 16.65 -2.04 24.21
N LEU A 592 16.91 -1.10 25.12
CA LEU A 592 18.26 -0.70 25.54
C LEU A 592 19.06 -1.84 26.16
N ASP A 593 18.42 -2.70 26.94
CA ASP A 593 19.04 -3.86 27.59
C ASP A 593 19.49 -4.92 26.59
N THR A 594 18.86 -4.99 25.41
CA THR A 594 19.36 -5.84 24.32
C THR A 594 20.62 -5.29 23.63
N GLY A 595 20.97 -4.03 23.91
CA GLY A 595 22.08 -3.27 23.34
C GLY A 595 21.89 -2.88 21.87
N LEU A 596 20.65 -2.84 21.37
CA LEU A 596 20.37 -2.50 19.96
C LEU A 596 20.61 -1.03 19.65
N LEU A 597 20.47 -0.14 20.64
CA LEU A 597 20.62 1.31 20.46
C LEU A 597 21.99 1.81 20.91
N ASP A 598 22.41 2.92 20.34
CA ASP A 598 23.61 3.63 20.78
C ASP A 598 23.42 4.21 22.18
N ARG A 599 24.30 3.83 23.11
CA ARG A 599 24.28 4.32 24.50
C ARG A 599 24.85 5.75 24.63
N GLY A 600 25.55 6.22 23.60
CA GLY A 600 26.11 7.56 23.51
C GLY A 600 25.06 8.66 23.61
N GLU A 601 23.83 8.39 23.13
CA GLU A 601 22.75 9.38 23.01
C GLU A 601 21.55 9.10 23.94
N LEU A 602 21.77 8.38 25.05
CA LEU A 602 20.70 8.04 26.01
C LEU A 602 20.00 9.25 26.60
N GLY A 603 20.73 10.32 26.92
CA GLY A 603 20.15 11.53 27.52
C GLY A 603 19.21 12.23 26.55
N GLU A 604 19.61 12.28 25.29
CA GLU A 604 18.90 12.84 24.17
C GLU A 604 17.66 11.99 23.82
N LEU A 605 17.77 10.66 23.86
CA LEU A 605 16.63 9.76 23.71
C LEU A 605 15.60 9.92 24.84
N THR A 606 16.04 9.93 26.10
CA THR A 606 15.16 10.17 27.26
C THR A 606 14.50 11.55 27.17
N GLY A 607 15.26 12.56 26.76
CA GLY A 607 14.75 13.92 26.55
C GLY A 607 13.63 13.97 25.51
N ARG A 608 13.83 13.34 24.34
CA ARG A 608 12.80 13.21 23.29
C ARG A 608 11.54 12.52 23.81
N GLN A 609 11.69 11.45 24.59
CA GLN A 609 10.57 10.72 25.17
C GLN A 609 9.76 11.60 26.14
N ILE A 610 10.43 12.33 27.04
CA ILE A 610 9.77 13.24 27.99
C ILE A 610 8.99 14.34 27.25
N LEU A 611 9.60 14.95 26.23
CA LEU A 611 8.96 16.00 25.44
C LEU A 611 7.71 15.49 24.73
N LEU A 612 7.80 14.37 24.04
CA LEU A 612 6.64 13.86 23.29
C LEU A 612 5.54 13.31 24.20
N ASP A 613 5.90 12.72 25.34
CA ASP A 613 4.91 12.30 26.33
C ASP A 613 4.15 13.49 26.94
N ALA A 614 4.84 14.58 27.27
CA ALA A 614 4.21 15.83 27.70
C ALA A 614 3.29 16.42 26.62
N TYR A 615 3.72 16.37 25.35
CA TYR A 615 2.90 16.80 24.23
C TYR A 615 1.62 15.98 24.11
N HIS A 616 1.72 14.65 24.12
CA HIS A 616 0.54 13.80 24.06
C HIS A 616 -0.44 14.06 25.20
N ARG A 617 0.06 14.17 26.45
CA ARG A 617 -0.79 14.49 27.61
C ARG A 617 -1.47 15.86 27.46
N ALA A 618 -0.80 16.84 26.87
CA ALA A 618 -1.39 18.15 26.62
C ALA A 618 -2.49 18.11 25.56
N VAL A 619 -2.29 17.37 24.45
CA VAL A 619 -3.32 17.13 23.44
C VAL A 619 -4.53 16.42 24.05
N GLU A 620 -4.28 15.36 24.81
CA GLU A 620 -5.31 14.59 25.51
C GLU A 620 -6.13 15.49 26.43
N GLU A 621 -5.48 16.34 27.24
CA GLU A 621 -6.14 17.27 28.15
C GLU A 621 -7.06 18.26 27.41
N GLU A 622 -6.60 18.88 26.33
CA GLU A 622 -7.37 19.87 25.58
C GLU A 622 -8.55 19.27 24.80
N GLN A 623 -8.48 17.98 24.48
CA GLN A 623 -9.53 17.27 23.73
C GLN A 623 -10.46 16.42 24.62
N LYS A 624 -10.27 16.42 25.95
CA LYS A 624 -11.17 15.73 26.88
C LYS A 624 -12.60 16.25 26.69
N LYS A 625 -13.51 15.36 26.29
CA LYS A 625 -14.94 15.67 26.25
C LYS A 625 -15.52 15.71 27.67
N PRO A 626 -16.47 16.61 27.96
CA PRO A 626 -17.20 16.57 29.22
C PRO A 626 -17.96 15.23 29.37
N PRO A 627 -18.14 14.72 30.60
CA PRO A 627 -18.68 13.38 30.89
C PRO A 627 -20.13 13.11 30.44
N THR A 628 -20.76 14.01 29.67
CA THR A 628 -22.17 13.95 29.27
C THR A 628 -22.43 13.31 27.91
N ALA A 629 -21.38 12.87 27.19
CA ALA A 629 -21.56 12.19 25.91
C ALA A 629 -21.79 10.68 26.11
N ASP A 630 -23.03 10.26 25.86
CA ASP A 630 -23.54 8.88 25.87
C ASP A 630 -22.97 8.03 24.71
N THR A 631 -21.65 8.07 24.54
CA THR A 631 -20.92 7.30 23.53
C THR A 631 -20.11 6.22 24.21
N THR A 632 -20.53 4.97 24.00
CA THR A 632 -19.89 3.74 24.51
C THR A 632 -18.47 3.49 23.98
N LYS A 633 -17.93 4.36 23.12
CA LYS A 633 -16.56 4.32 22.61
C LYS A 633 -15.86 5.68 22.79
N VAL A 634 -14.76 5.68 23.52
CA VAL A 634 -13.84 6.83 23.60
C VAL A 634 -13.12 6.94 22.26
N LYS A 635 -13.29 8.07 21.55
CA LYS A 635 -12.55 8.34 20.30
C LYS A 635 -11.11 8.76 20.67
N PRO A 636 -10.07 8.22 20.00
CA PRO A 636 -8.70 8.66 20.23
C PRO A 636 -8.53 10.17 19.94
N PRO A 637 -7.63 10.86 20.65
CA PRO A 637 -7.26 12.23 20.33
C PRO A 637 -6.63 12.34 18.93
N ASN A 638 -6.84 13.46 18.24
CA ASN A 638 -6.07 13.80 17.05
C ASN A 638 -4.76 14.50 17.49
N PHE A 639 -3.65 13.76 17.50
CA PHE A 639 -2.36 14.27 17.93
C PHE A 639 -1.76 15.28 16.95
N SER A 640 -2.17 15.25 15.69
CA SER A 640 -1.77 16.21 14.67
C SER A 640 -2.55 17.53 14.70
N SER A 641 -3.55 17.68 15.60
CA SER A 641 -4.23 18.96 15.80
C SER A 641 -3.47 19.96 16.68
N GLY A 642 -2.39 19.52 17.32
CA GLY A 642 -1.58 20.36 18.20
C GLY A 642 -2.20 20.60 19.58
N CYS A 643 -1.48 21.36 20.40
CA CYS A 643 -1.95 21.86 21.68
C CYS A 643 -1.36 23.24 21.97
N HIS A 644 -1.89 23.95 22.97
CA HIS A 644 -1.33 25.24 23.37
C HIS A 644 0.03 25.04 24.05
N LEU A 645 0.98 25.93 23.73
CA LEU A 645 2.32 25.93 24.33
C LEU A 645 2.23 26.01 25.87
N ILE A 646 1.25 26.74 26.40
CA ILE A 646 1.01 26.84 27.84
C ILE A 646 0.63 25.49 28.44
N THR A 647 -0.28 24.75 27.81
CA THR A 647 -0.70 23.42 28.29
C THR A 647 0.45 22.43 28.21
N PHE A 648 1.26 22.49 27.15
CA PHE A 648 2.47 21.71 27.04
C PHE A 648 3.45 21.95 28.19
N ILE A 649 3.73 23.21 28.53
CA ILE A 649 4.60 23.56 29.67
C ILE A 649 4.05 22.99 30.98
N LYS A 650 2.73 23.07 31.20
CA LYS A 650 2.07 22.48 32.38
C LYS A 650 2.15 20.95 32.43
N MET A 651 2.20 20.27 31.29
CA MET A 651 2.35 18.82 31.23
C MET A 651 3.81 18.37 31.30
N LEU A 652 4.74 19.24 30.92
CA LEU A 652 6.18 18.99 30.92
C LEU A 652 6.80 19.16 32.31
N PHE A 653 6.34 20.13 33.10
CA PHE A 653 6.87 20.45 34.42
C PHE A 653 5.83 20.23 35.52
N THR A 654 6.28 20.01 36.75
CA THR A 654 5.38 20.01 37.91
C THR A 654 4.77 21.40 38.14
N ASP A 655 3.59 21.47 38.74
CA ASP A 655 2.79 22.69 38.84
C ASP A 655 3.56 23.94 39.31
N GLY A 656 4.44 23.79 40.31
CA GLY A 656 5.28 24.89 40.81
C GLY A 656 6.24 25.44 39.75
N TYR A 657 7.04 24.56 39.14
CA TYR A 657 8.00 24.96 38.09
C TYR A 657 7.29 25.41 36.81
N ALA A 658 6.17 24.79 36.46
CA ALA A 658 5.36 25.22 35.33
C ALA A 658 4.87 26.67 35.56
N GLN A 659 4.38 26.98 36.76
CA GLN A 659 3.90 28.32 37.09
C GLN A 659 5.04 29.36 37.06
N ASP A 660 6.22 29.02 37.59
CA ASP A 660 7.40 29.89 37.53
C ASP A 660 7.80 30.22 36.09
N ILE A 661 7.77 29.22 35.19
CA ILE A 661 8.03 29.42 33.76
C ILE A 661 6.95 30.31 33.13
N LEU A 662 5.68 30.05 33.41
CA LEU A 662 4.56 30.81 32.85
C LEU A 662 4.56 32.28 33.31
N ASP A 663 5.08 32.57 34.50
CA ASP A 663 5.18 33.92 35.05
C ASP A 663 6.51 34.63 34.74
N CYS A 664 7.47 33.97 34.08
CA CYS A 664 8.76 34.55 33.74
C CYS A 664 8.65 35.64 32.67
N THR A 665 9.65 36.51 32.61
CA THR A 665 9.78 37.59 31.61
C THR A 665 11.03 37.36 30.76
N PRO A 666 11.08 37.85 29.50
CA PRO A 666 12.21 37.60 28.61
C PRO A 666 13.52 38.24 29.11
N ASP A 667 14.64 37.53 28.95
CA ASP A 667 15.95 37.94 29.45
C ASP A 667 16.51 39.21 28.79
N LEU A 668 16.20 39.43 27.50
CA LEU A 668 16.85 40.46 26.69
C LEU A 668 16.04 41.77 26.57
N ASN A 669 14.75 41.78 26.89
CA ASN A 669 13.84 42.90 26.62
C ASN A 669 12.80 43.09 27.74
N LYS A 670 12.20 44.28 27.84
CA LYS A 670 11.00 44.53 28.67
C LYS A 670 9.74 43.96 27.99
N GLY A 671 9.56 42.64 28.08
CA GLY A 671 8.35 41.95 27.59
C GLY A 671 7.33 41.67 28.68
N GLY A 672 6.14 41.24 28.28
CA GLY A 672 5.14 40.66 29.19
C GLY A 672 5.58 39.29 29.72
N LYS A 673 4.75 38.70 30.59
CA LYS A 673 4.99 37.34 31.08
C LYS A 673 4.88 36.33 29.95
N PHE A 674 5.56 35.19 30.08
CA PHE A 674 5.54 34.11 29.09
C PHE A 674 4.10 33.71 28.72
N LYS A 675 3.25 33.49 29.73
CA LYS A 675 1.83 33.12 29.52
C LYS A 675 1.03 34.15 28.72
N ASP A 676 1.38 35.43 28.83
CA ASP A 676 0.67 36.50 28.13
C ASP A 676 1.18 36.63 26.69
N ALA A 677 2.49 36.48 26.49
CA ALA A 677 3.15 36.55 25.19
C ALA A 677 2.80 35.36 24.27
N PHE A 678 2.62 34.17 24.85
CA PHE A 678 2.36 32.92 24.12
C PHE A 678 0.96 32.35 24.36
N LYS A 679 -0.01 33.19 24.79
CA LYS A 679 -1.37 32.75 25.11
C LYS A 679 -2.08 32.02 23.95
N ASP A 680 -1.83 32.44 22.72
CA ASP A 680 -2.43 31.89 21.50
C ASP A 680 -1.47 30.98 20.73
N ALA A 681 -0.31 30.65 21.32
CA ALA A 681 0.73 29.90 20.65
C ALA A 681 0.42 28.40 20.66
N ILE A 682 0.54 27.77 19.49
CA ILE A 682 0.29 26.34 19.29
C ILE A 682 1.60 25.63 18.95
N ILE A 683 1.79 24.45 19.53
CA ILE A 683 2.83 23.52 19.12
C ILE A 683 2.18 22.30 18.47
N CYS A 684 2.85 21.73 17.47
CA CYS A 684 2.39 20.51 16.83
C CYS A 684 3.59 19.66 16.40
N PHE A 685 3.81 18.56 17.12
CA PHE A 685 4.83 17.58 16.77
C PHE A 685 4.43 16.17 17.25
N THR A 686 4.32 15.22 16.33
CA THR A 686 3.97 13.82 16.62
C THR A 686 5.19 12.89 16.57
N HIS A 687 6.30 13.38 16.03
CA HIS A 687 7.54 12.64 15.89
C HIS A 687 8.75 13.56 15.77
N PHE A 688 9.94 12.96 15.85
CA PHE A 688 11.21 13.62 15.61
C PHE A 688 11.79 13.26 14.24
N GLY A 689 12.33 14.24 13.52
CA GLY A 689 13.05 14.05 12.26
C GLY A 689 14.50 14.48 12.37
N LYS A 690 15.43 13.56 12.05
CA LYS A 690 16.88 13.79 12.09
C LYS A 690 17.39 14.51 10.85
N MET A 691 18.08 15.62 11.07
CA MET A 691 18.74 16.39 10.01
C MET A 691 20.13 15.83 9.75
N ALA A 692 20.46 15.63 8.48
CA ALA A 692 21.79 15.15 8.07
C ALA A 692 22.85 16.26 8.14
N ASP A 693 22.43 17.52 7.99
CA ASP A 693 23.29 18.69 7.95
C ASP A 693 22.68 19.88 8.72
N ASN A 694 23.26 21.08 8.56
CA ASN A 694 22.84 22.28 9.27
C ASN A 694 21.66 23.01 8.60
N THR A 695 21.06 22.47 7.54
CA THR A 695 19.93 23.12 6.84
C THR A 695 18.64 23.14 7.68
N GLY A 696 18.53 22.24 8.66
CA GLY A 696 17.36 22.15 9.55
C GLY A 696 17.25 23.24 10.61
N VAL A 697 18.30 24.04 10.85
CA VAL A 697 18.31 25.10 11.87
C VAL A 697 18.00 26.46 11.22
N THR A 698 16.86 26.54 10.53
CA THR A 698 16.40 27.76 9.86
C THR A 698 14.91 27.99 10.10
N SER A 699 14.46 29.24 10.06
CA SER A 699 13.04 29.59 10.13
C SER A 699 12.25 28.96 8.98
N ALA A 700 12.84 28.87 7.78
CA ALA A 700 12.29 28.15 6.64
C ALA A 700 12.07 26.65 6.93
N ALA A 701 13.05 25.96 7.50
CA ALA A 701 12.89 24.56 7.89
C ALA A 701 11.84 24.39 9.01
N THR A 702 11.77 25.36 9.93
CA THR A 702 10.87 25.30 11.10
C THR A 702 9.39 25.30 10.71
N TRP A 703 8.95 26.16 9.78
CA TRP A 703 7.53 26.15 9.37
C TRP A 703 7.18 24.93 8.52
N VAL A 704 8.12 24.41 7.71
CA VAL A 704 7.93 23.15 6.98
C VAL A 704 7.82 21.96 7.94
N ALA A 705 8.66 21.94 8.98
CA ALA A 705 8.60 20.93 10.04
C ALA A 705 7.27 20.99 10.79
N PHE A 706 6.74 22.20 11.07
CA PHE A 706 5.42 22.37 11.67
C PHE A 706 4.31 21.75 10.80
N ILE A 707 4.34 21.97 9.48
CA ILE A 707 3.36 21.38 8.54
C ILE A 707 3.42 19.85 8.51
N ARG A 708 4.60 19.28 8.75
CA ARG A 708 4.78 17.82 8.86
C ARG A 708 4.53 17.29 10.27
N HIS A 709 4.13 18.13 11.23
CA HIS A 709 4.00 17.75 12.65
C HIS A 709 5.30 17.14 13.19
N MET A 710 6.44 17.74 12.87
CA MET A 710 7.77 17.19 13.14
C MET A 710 8.57 18.13 14.03
N ALA A 711 9.13 17.60 15.12
CA ALA A 711 10.21 18.25 15.84
C ALA A 711 11.55 17.93 15.15
N ILE A 712 12.44 18.92 15.06
CA ILE A 712 13.71 18.76 14.37
C ILE A 712 14.76 18.26 15.36
N MET A 713 15.35 17.10 15.09
CA MET A 713 16.60 16.69 15.72
C MET A 713 17.76 17.27 14.91
N CYS A 714 18.62 18.02 15.59
CA CYS A 714 19.79 18.61 14.98
C CYS A 714 20.82 17.53 14.60
N ARG A 715 21.69 17.83 13.64
CA ARG A 715 22.79 16.94 13.28
C ARG A 715 23.70 16.66 14.47
N ASN A 716 24.39 15.51 14.44
CA ASN A 716 25.38 15.17 15.45
C ASN A 716 26.48 16.24 15.52
N GLY A 717 26.81 16.69 16.74
CA GLY A 717 27.78 17.75 16.97
C GLY A 717 27.28 19.16 16.65
N GLN A 718 25.95 19.38 16.54
CA GLN A 718 25.39 20.72 16.50
C GLN A 718 25.68 21.48 17.79
N ASP A 719 26.21 22.70 17.68
CA ASP A 719 26.47 23.53 18.84
C ASP A 719 25.17 24.04 19.47
N SER A 720 25.09 23.97 20.80
CA SER A 720 24.10 24.62 21.67
C SER A 720 22.65 24.11 21.64
N VAL A 721 22.21 23.43 20.59
CA VAL A 721 20.81 22.96 20.45
C VAL A 721 20.80 21.53 19.93
N ASP A 722 20.06 20.66 20.62
CA ASP A 722 19.90 19.26 20.24
C ASP A 722 18.56 19.04 19.51
N CYS A 723 17.50 19.72 19.93
CA CYS A 723 16.16 19.63 19.32
C CYS A 723 15.50 21.00 19.18
N ILE A 724 14.69 21.16 18.13
CA ILE A 724 13.90 22.36 17.84
C ILE A 724 12.44 21.93 17.70
N ILE A 725 11.56 22.50 18.53
CA ILE A 725 10.11 22.28 18.45
C ILE A 725 9.47 23.50 17.81
N PRO A 726 8.88 23.38 16.60
CA PRO A 726 8.20 24.49 15.94
C PRO A 726 6.98 24.99 16.74
N VAL A 727 6.80 26.31 16.78
CA VAL A 727 5.70 26.99 17.49
C VAL A 727 5.01 28.00 16.58
N LEU A 728 3.71 27.83 16.33
CA LEU A 728 2.89 28.82 15.66
C LEU A 728 2.43 29.87 16.67
N LEU A 729 2.80 31.14 16.47
CA LEU A 729 2.55 32.21 17.45
C LEU A 729 1.06 32.60 17.59
N GLN A 730 0.26 32.35 16.55
CA GLN A 730 -1.16 32.68 16.50
C GLN A 730 -1.92 31.46 15.99
N GLY A 731 -2.65 30.75 16.85
CA GLY A 731 -3.29 29.47 16.51
C GLY A 731 -4.22 29.47 15.28
N ASN A 732 -4.86 30.60 15.00
CA ASN A 732 -5.75 30.76 13.83
C ASN A 732 -5.05 31.33 12.58
N ALA A 733 -3.75 31.66 12.67
CA ALA A 733 -3.01 32.18 11.54
C ALA A 733 -2.71 31.08 10.52
N LYS A 734 -2.54 31.50 9.27
CA LYS A 734 -2.06 30.61 8.22
C LYS A 734 -0.56 30.41 8.39
N VAL A 735 -0.12 29.16 8.36
CA VAL A 735 1.25 28.74 8.64
C VAL A 735 2.20 29.29 7.59
N CYS A 736 3.13 30.13 8.02
CA CYS A 736 4.24 30.64 7.21
C CYS A 736 5.41 31.01 8.11
N GLU A 737 6.56 31.32 7.51
CA GLU A 737 7.78 31.66 8.22
C GLU A 737 7.62 32.86 9.18
N HIS A 738 6.79 33.86 8.83
CA HIS A 738 6.61 35.08 9.64
C HIS A 738 5.79 34.90 10.91
N VAL A 739 5.03 33.81 11.03
CA VAL A 739 4.19 33.52 12.21
C VAL A 739 4.71 32.33 13.02
N ILE A 740 5.91 31.84 12.68
CA ILE A 740 6.56 30.70 13.31
C ILE A 740 7.73 31.16 14.18
N THR A 741 7.85 30.52 15.34
CA THR A 741 9.03 30.56 16.20
C THR A 741 9.38 29.13 16.63
N ALA A 742 10.27 28.95 17.61
CA ALA A 742 10.64 27.63 18.10
C ALA A 742 10.96 27.61 19.60
N VAL A 743 10.77 26.44 20.21
CA VAL A 743 11.41 26.06 21.48
C VAL A 743 12.72 25.35 21.14
N PHE A 744 13.83 25.90 21.62
CA PHE A 744 15.16 25.29 21.49
C PHE A 744 15.47 24.46 22.73
N VAL A 745 15.80 23.18 22.54
CA VAL A 745 16.05 22.25 23.63
C VAL A 745 17.49 21.75 23.56
N GLN A 746 18.13 21.72 24.74
CA GLN A 746 19.45 21.16 24.93
C GLN A 746 19.42 20.13 26.07
N PHE A 747 19.94 18.93 25.82
CA PHE A 747 20.06 17.85 26.79
C PHE A 747 21.49 17.83 27.34
N LYS A 748 21.63 18.15 28.63
CA LYS A 748 22.93 18.11 29.30
C LYS A 748 22.98 16.98 30.31
N ARG A 749 23.96 16.08 30.15
CA ARG A 749 24.34 15.15 31.22
C ARG A 749 24.96 15.95 32.36
N ARG A 750 24.37 15.88 33.55
CA ARG A 750 24.94 16.51 34.75
C ARG A 750 26.00 15.58 35.35
N VAL A 751 27.10 16.17 35.84
CA VAL A 751 28.18 15.45 36.53
C VAL A 751 27.71 14.92 37.89
N THR A 752 26.79 15.62 38.53
CA THR A 752 26.10 15.23 39.76
C THR A 752 24.60 15.06 39.47
N ALA A 753 23.98 14.05 40.08
CA ALA A 753 22.53 13.91 40.05
C ALA A 753 21.89 15.21 40.59
N GLY A 754 20.80 15.66 39.95
CA GLY A 754 20.00 16.75 40.51
C GLY A 754 19.42 16.34 41.87
N SER A 755 19.01 17.32 42.68
CA SER A 755 18.27 17.04 43.91
C SER A 755 17.03 16.20 43.56
N THR A 756 17.01 14.94 43.97
CA THR A 756 15.84 14.08 43.86
C THR A 756 14.73 14.76 44.65
N THR A 757 13.72 15.29 43.96
CA THR A 757 12.50 15.68 44.65
C THR A 757 11.88 14.37 45.09
N GLU A 758 11.82 14.12 46.40
CA GLU A 758 11.09 12.98 46.94
C GLU A 758 9.66 13.07 46.38
N LEU A 759 9.33 12.17 45.45
CA LEU A 759 7.96 11.92 45.04
C LEU A 759 7.24 11.44 46.30
N LEU A 760 6.48 12.33 46.93
CA LEU A 760 5.43 11.95 47.85
C LEU A 760 4.43 11.10 47.05
N LEU A 761 4.53 9.77 47.26
CA LEU A 761 3.61 8.76 46.77
C LEU A 761 2.17 9.04 47.19
#